data_AF-A0A378IRY1-F1
#
_entry.id   AF-A0A378IRY1-F1
#
_cell.length_a   1.000
_cell.length_b   1.000
_cell.length_c   1.000
_cell.angle_alpha   90.00
_cell.angle_beta   90.00
_cell.angle_gamma   90.00
#
_symmetry.space_group_name_H-M   'P 1'
#
loop_
_entity.id
_entity.type
_entity.pdbx_description
1 polymer ?
#
loop_
_entity_poly.entity_id
_entity_poly.type
_entity_poly.pdbx_seq_one_letter_code
_entity_poly.pdbx_strand_id
1 'polypeptide(L)'
;MHSFLDMELFFKQSLDSIGHPFNGNIVFDSDWQRYGCPESKSSKTSAGYKVHSDGKPTLKFWCGKCGLSESFSFDEKYEHEPIHIDHQEAIRKKNEREQLAIVTLENARDELKKLWDLSTPCNSHPYIYSKQMSISEEDGLRVTFDGVLLCPVSSVNGDLISLQRIYWDKTNNKFEKRFFKGLSPKNGFHLFGDLASHRQVYFAEGIATALAINKATNKPVICVYGKHFDTIAPIMAKAYPDRQFIYCADADLVTSTKQTTSEDNANKAVSNIGGEIRLPDFSAIPKAINLETSRSDFNDLYVLLLAHGFSKDAVLIELKRQLTVPSILHTQLLKHLIEKITPVDFRSLAEIDEKEKLQVKHYVVIVVEMVLKLAKTLNWGICRNHEFIYLFNGEYWNLIDEEELTTFLGTAAEKMGVDKSNARYFNFRDQLYKQFIAVANLPKPERPHDTVIINLLNGTFEITSEKTVLREFRSSDFMPYQLGFDYNPEAKAPLFAEYLNKVLPDKKKQEILAEYLGYVFIRPTTLKLEKTLLLYGSGANGKSVFYEIVRKLLGSQNTSEFSLQSLTNDNGYYRAMIANKLVNYASEINGKLETSIFKQLVSGEPVEARLPYGRPFTVTDYAKMIFNCNELPKDVEQTEAYFRRFLIIPFEITIPEAEQDKQLAQKIIANELSGVFNWVLDGLQRIIKQKQFTDCESVRHAREQYERESDSVKQFIFEYGYQTSTIGYSLIKTLYEEYRSFCSDDGFKPVNKMNFSKRLKSMKINLERKNFGNIAFLVKPK
;
A
#
# COMPACT_ATOMS: atom_id res chain seq x y z
N MET A 1 75.40 -33.06 -15.39
CA MET A 1 75.23 -31.77 -16.11
C MET A 1 74.37 -31.90 -17.36
N HIS A 2 74.29 -33.09 -18.01
CA HIS A 2 73.42 -33.32 -19.17
C HIS A 2 71.90 -33.27 -18.86
N SER A 3 71.41 -33.78 -17.72
CA SER A 3 69.95 -33.93 -17.51
C SER A 3 69.11 -32.65 -17.41
N PHE A 4 69.68 -31.50 -16.99
CA PHE A 4 68.89 -30.26 -16.85
C PHE A 4 68.70 -29.54 -18.19
N LEU A 5 69.75 -29.53 -19.02
CA LEU A 5 69.70 -28.88 -20.33
C LEU A 5 68.77 -29.66 -21.28
N ASP A 6 68.80 -31.00 -21.19
CA ASP A 6 67.93 -31.89 -21.96
C ASP A 6 66.46 -31.73 -21.55
N MET A 7 66.20 -31.52 -20.26
CA MET A 7 64.84 -31.28 -19.72
C MET A 7 64.29 -29.91 -20.14
N GLU A 8 65.11 -28.87 -20.11
CA GLU A 8 64.71 -27.55 -20.61
C GLU A 8 64.42 -27.59 -22.12
N LEU A 9 65.24 -28.29 -22.89
CA LEU A 9 65.06 -28.46 -24.33
C LEU A 9 63.77 -29.23 -24.65
N PHE A 10 63.50 -30.33 -23.93
CA PHE A 10 62.27 -31.12 -24.06
C PHE A 10 61.02 -30.26 -23.83
N PHE A 11 61.00 -29.44 -22.78
CA PHE A 11 59.84 -28.61 -22.47
C PHE A 11 59.64 -27.48 -23.48
N LYS A 12 60.72 -26.89 -24.00
CA LYS A 12 60.65 -25.92 -25.10
C LYS A 12 60.09 -26.55 -26.38
N GLN A 13 60.59 -27.74 -26.75
CA GLN A 13 60.09 -28.50 -27.90
C GLN A 13 58.63 -28.92 -27.71
N SER A 14 58.22 -29.28 -26.50
CA SER A 14 56.84 -29.62 -26.19
C SER A 14 55.89 -28.43 -26.35
N LEU A 15 56.29 -27.25 -25.87
CA LEU A 15 55.51 -26.02 -26.06
C LEU A 15 55.45 -25.60 -27.55
N ASP A 16 56.55 -25.74 -28.27
CA ASP A 16 56.59 -25.46 -29.72
C ASP A 16 55.70 -26.42 -30.52
N SER A 17 55.67 -27.70 -30.14
CA SER A 17 54.85 -28.74 -30.80
C SER A 17 53.35 -28.46 -30.75
N ILE A 18 52.88 -27.68 -29.78
CA ILE A 18 51.47 -27.26 -29.66
C ILE A 18 51.20 -25.87 -30.25
N GLY A 19 52.15 -25.32 -31.00
CA GLY A 19 52.05 -24.01 -31.63
C GLY A 19 52.33 -22.85 -30.67
N HIS A 20 53.06 -23.10 -29.58
CA HIS A 20 53.41 -22.10 -28.56
C HIS A 20 54.93 -22.01 -28.33
N PRO A 21 55.74 -21.59 -29.32
CA PRO A 21 57.17 -21.42 -29.15
C PRO A 21 57.50 -20.47 -27.99
N PHE A 22 58.35 -20.93 -27.08
CA PHE A 22 58.82 -20.14 -25.94
C PHE A 22 60.33 -19.93 -26.02
N ASN A 23 60.72 -18.69 -26.32
CA ASN A 23 62.13 -18.31 -26.55
C ASN A 23 62.89 -17.95 -25.26
N GLY A 24 62.23 -17.90 -24.11
CA GLY A 24 62.85 -17.62 -22.80
C GLY A 24 63.40 -18.87 -22.13
N ASN A 25 64.00 -18.73 -20.94
CA ASN A 25 64.43 -19.88 -20.13
C ASN A 25 63.24 -20.47 -19.37
N ILE A 26 63.15 -21.81 -19.30
CA ILE A 26 62.10 -22.48 -18.54
C ILE A 26 62.37 -22.31 -17.04
N VAL A 27 61.40 -21.76 -16.31
CA VAL A 27 61.51 -21.59 -14.86
C VAL A 27 60.87 -22.77 -14.14
N PHE A 28 61.68 -23.52 -13.41
CA PHE A 28 61.27 -24.71 -12.65
C PHE A 28 60.73 -24.32 -11.26
N ASP A 29 59.80 -25.13 -10.73
CA ASP A 29 59.23 -25.01 -9.38
C ASP A 29 58.74 -23.61 -8.99
N SER A 30 58.17 -22.91 -9.96
CA SER A 30 57.64 -21.56 -9.81
C SER A 30 56.12 -21.54 -10.02
N ASP A 31 55.48 -20.45 -9.60
CA ASP A 31 54.11 -20.19 -10.00
C ASP A 31 53.99 -19.92 -11.50
N TRP A 32 52.75 -19.87 -12.00
CA TRP A 32 52.45 -19.77 -13.43
C TRP A 32 53.24 -18.66 -14.13
N GLN A 33 54.11 -19.06 -15.06
CA GLN A 33 54.83 -18.16 -15.95
C GLN A 33 53.94 -17.78 -17.13
N ARG A 34 53.69 -16.48 -17.33
CA ARG A 34 52.78 -15.97 -18.37
C ARG A 34 53.53 -15.45 -19.58
N TYR A 35 52.99 -15.70 -20.77
CA TYR A 35 53.50 -15.15 -22.03
C TYR A 35 52.36 -15.00 -23.07
N GLY A 36 52.69 -14.42 -24.23
CA GLY A 36 51.71 -14.12 -25.29
C GLY A 36 51.31 -15.36 -26.10
N CYS A 37 50.07 -15.37 -26.59
CA CYS A 37 49.64 -16.35 -27.58
C CYS A 37 50.18 -15.95 -28.97
N PRO A 38 50.88 -16.83 -29.70
CA PRO A 38 51.44 -16.52 -31.03
C PRO A 38 50.38 -16.09 -32.07
N GLU A 39 49.15 -16.58 -31.94
CA GLU A 39 48.03 -16.24 -32.83
C GLU A 39 47.39 -14.87 -32.51
N SER A 40 47.80 -14.20 -31.44
CA SER A 40 47.16 -12.96 -30.98
C SER A 40 48.19 -11.88 -30.66
N LYS A 41 48.37 -10.94 -31.60
CA LYS A 41 49.31 -9.80 -31.48
C LYS A 41 48.98 -8.80 -30.36
N SER A 42 47.81 -8.90 -29.71
CA SER A 42 47.30 -7.89 -28.77
C SER A 42 47.47 -8.21 -27.28
N SER A 43 47.84 -9.45 -26.87
CA SER A 43 47.93 -9.82 -25.45
C SER A 43 49.23 -10.53 -25.12
N LYS A 44 50.03 -9.93 -24.22
CA LYS A 44 51.32 -10.47 -23.77
C LYS A 44 51.22 -11.51 -22.64
N THR A 45 50.01 -11.82 -22.14
CA THR A 45 49.79 -12.67 -20.96
C THR A 45 48.70 -13.73 -21.15
N SER A 46 48.27 -13.97 -22.39
CA SER A 46 47.16 -14.89 -22.70
C SER A 46 47.49 -16.37 -22.61
N ALA A 47 48.77 -16.73 -22.49
CA ALA A 47 49.26 -18.10 -22.30
C ALA A 47 50.11 -18.19 -21.03
N GLY A 48 50.31 -19.40 -20.52
CA GLY A 48 51.26 -19.63 -19.45
C GLY A 48 51.57 -21.10 -19.20
N TYR A 49 52.66 -21.34 -18.47
CA TYR A 49 53.09 -22.67 -18.07
C TYR A 49 53.49 -22.72 -16.60
N LYS A 50 53.50 -23.91 -16.01
CA LYS A 50 54.03 -24.19 -14.68
C LYS A 50 54.74 -25.54 -14.70
N VAL A 51 55.96 -25.60 -14.17
CA VAL A 51 56.74 -26.84 -14.10
C VAL A 51 56.80 -27.32 -12.65
N HIS A 52 56.54 -28.61 -12.46
CA HIS A 52 56.72 -29.31 -11.19
C HIS A 52 57.89 -30.28 -11.35
N SER A 53 58.93 -30.14 -10.54
CA SER A 53 60.09 -31.03 -10.53
C SER A 53 59.99 -32.16 -9.50
N ASP A 54 59.01 -32.10 -8.59
CA ASP A 54 58.76 -33.13 -7.58
C ASP A 54 58.33 -34.46 -8.25
N GLY A 55 59.28 -35.38 -8.42
CA GLY A 55 59.05 -36.70 -9.05
C GLY A 55 59.43 -36.71 -10.53
N LYS A 56 58.50 -37.12 -11.42
CA LYS A 56 58.70 -37.06 -12.88
C LYS A 56 58.47 -35.61 -13.34
N PRO A 57 59.50 -34.86 -13.80
CA PRO A 57 59.35 -33.45 -14.10
C PRO A 57 58.22 -33.22 -15.11
N THR A 58 57.28 -32.34 -14.78
CA THR A 58 56.06 -32.16 -15.58
C THR A 58 55.75 -30.68 -15.79
N LEU A 59 55.63 -30.27 -17.06
CA LEU A 59 55.18 -28.94 -17.47
C LEU A 59 53.68 -28.96 -17.77
N LYS A 60 52.90 -28.16 -17.03
CA LYS A 60 51.51 -27.86 -17.33
C LYS A 60 51.42 -26.58 -18.14
N PHE A 61 50.65 -26.59 -19.21
CA PHE A 61 50.43 -25.45 -20.09
C PHE A 61 48.94 -25.07 -20.15
N TRP A 62 48.67 -23.78 -20.32
CA TRP A 62 47.34 -23.26 -20.61
C TRP A 62 47.42 -21.98 -21.46
N CYS A 63 46.49 -21.81 -22.40
CA CYS A 63 46.25 -20.55 -23.08
C CYS A 63 44.77 -20.21 -23.15
N GLY A 64 44.39 -19.04 -22.63
CA GLY A 64 43.01 -18.56 -22.65
C GLY A 64 42.54 -18.03 -24.00
N LYS A 65 43.45 -17.81 -24.96
CA LYS A 65 43.12 -17.24 -26.27
C LYS A 65 42.76 -18.30 -27.30
N CYS A 66 43.60 -19.33 -27.47
CA CYS A 66 43.29 -20.49 -28.29
C CYS A 66 42.55 -21.59 -27.49
N GLY A 67 42.59 -21.52 -26.15
CA GLY A 67 41.89 -22.45 -25.26
C GLY A 67 42.65 -23.77 -25.01
N LEU A 68 43.92 -23.85 -25.39
CA LEU A 68 44.75 -25.04 -25.21
C LEU A 68 45.10 -25.26 -23.73
N SER A 69 45.11 -26.52 -23.30
CA SER A 69 45.70 -26.92 -22.02
C SER A 69 46.28 -28.32 -22.14
N GLU A 70 47.57 -28.43 -21.85
CA GLU A 70 48.33 -29.67 -22.03
C GLU A 70 49.25 -29.92 -20.84
N SER A 71 49.74 -31.15 -20.71
CA SER A 71 50.72 -31.53 -19.69
C SER A 71 51.77 -32.45 -20.28
N PHE A 72 53.04 -32.08 -20.14
CA PHE A 72 54.19 -32.81 -20.68
C PHE A 72 55.04 -33.32 -19.54
N SER A 73 55.38 -34.60 -19.54
CA SER A 73 56.23 -35.20 -18.50
C SER A 73 57.54 -35.69 -19.12
N PHE A 74 58.67 -35.22 -18.60
CA PHE A 74 60.01 -35.58 -19.06
C PHE A 74 60.42 -36.98 -18.56
N ASP A 75 61.07 -37.76 -19.41
CA ASP A 75 61.62 -39.09 -19.09
C ASP A 75 63.13 -39.11 -19.36
N GLU A 76 63.93 -39.73 -18.49
CA GLU A 76 65.41 -39.72 -18.60
C GLU A 76 65.93 -40.46 -19.85
N LYS A 77 65.08 -41.24 -20.52
CA LYS A 77 65.39 -41.92 -21.80
C LYS A 77 65.07 -41.08 -23.04
N TYR A 78 64.95 -39.76 -22.91
CA TYR A 78 64.63 -38.89 -24.05
C TYR A 78 65.77 -38.88 -25.09
N GLU A 79 65.57 -39.64 -26.18
CA GLU A 79 66.34 -39.50 -27.42
C GLU A 79 65.68 -38.37 -28.22
N HIS A 80 66.46 -37.41 -28.74
CA HIS A 80 66.01 -36.16 -29.38
C HIS A 80 65.15 -36.36 -30.66
N GLU A 81 64.03 -37.07 -30.59
CA GLU A 81 63.03 -37.19 -31.65
C GLU A 81 62.09 -35.98 -31.64
N PRO A 82 61.67 -35.47 -32.81
CA PRO A 82 60.71 -34.38 -32.90
C PRO A 82 59.35 -34.80 -32.32
N ILE A 83 58.93 -34.13 -31.25
CA ILE A 83 57.59 -34.26 -30.67
C ILE A 83 56.59 -33.63 -31.64
N HIS A 84 55.84 -34.46 -32.37
CA HIS A 84 54.70 -34.00 -33.19
C HIS A 84 53.41 -34.15 -32.38
N ILE A 85 52.81 -33.04 -31.97
CA ILE A 85 51.44 -33.01 -31.44
C ILE A 85 50.56 -32.40 -32.52
N ASP A 86 49.56 -33.16 -32.98
CA ASP A 86 48.63 -32.70 -34.01
C ASP A 86 47.70 -31.62 -33.43
N HIS A 87 48.08 -30.36 -33.63
CA HIS A 87 47.32 -29.18 -33.24
C HIS A 87 45.90 -29.17 -33.86
N GLN A 88 45.72 -29.76 -35.05
CA GLN A 88 44.39 -29.90 -35.66
C GLN A 88 43.54 -30.94 -34.90
N GLU A 89 44.14 -32.02 -34.39
CA GLU A 89 43.45 -33.03 -33.60
C GLU A 89 42.98 -32.50 -32.23
N ALA A 90 43.76 -31.63 -31.59
CA ALA A 90 43.39 -30.99 -30.32
C ALA A 90 42.20 -30.03 -30.49
N ILE A 91 42.21 -29.21 -31.56
CA ILE A 91 41.08 -28.34 -31.93
C ILE A 91 39.85 -29.19 -32.28
N ARG A 92 40.02 -30.29 -33.04
CA ARG A 92 38.93 -31.23 -33.36
C ARG A 92 38.31 -31.81 -32.10
N LYS A 93 39.11 -32.32 -31.15
CA LYS A 93 38.63 -32.87 -29.87
C LYS A 93 37.91 -31.82 -29.02
N LYS A 94 38.32 -30.56 -29.07
CA LYS A 94 37.62 -29.45 -28.38
C LYS A 94 36.27 -29.17 -29.03
N ASN A 95 36.22 -29.03 -30.36
CA ASN A 95 34.96 -28.83 -31.08
C ASN A 95 34.01 -30.01 -30.88
N GLU A 96 34.52 -31.24 -30.89
CA GLU A 96 33.75 -32.46 -30.56
C GLU A 96 33.21 -32.42 -29.13
N ARG A 97 34.00 -31.96 -28.14
CA ARG A 97 33.55 -31.79 -26.75
C ARG A 97 32.50 -30.69 -26.60
N GLU A 98 32.67 -29.56 -27.28
CA GLU A 98 31.71 -28.45 -27.28
C GLU A 98 30.40 -28.87 -27.95
N GLN A 99 30.47 -29.56 -29.09
CA GLN A 99 29.32 -30.09 -29.80
C GLN A 99 28.61 -31.20 -28.99
N LEU A 100 29.36 -32.09 -28.34
CA LEU A 100 28.81 -33.09 -27.43
C LEU A 100 28.14 -32.44 -26.22
N ALA A 101 28.69 -31.35 -25.67
CA ALA A 101 28.09 -30.62 -24.57
C ALA A 101 26.76 -29.95 -24.99
N ILE A 102 26.70 -29.36 -26.19
CA ILE A 102 25.47 -28.80 -26.76
C ILE A 102 24.41 -29.90 -26.91
N VAL A 103 24.75 -31.02 -27.56
CA VAL A 103 23.82 -32.16 -27.75
C VAL A 103 23.35 -32.73 -26.42
N THR A 104 24.24 -32.84 -25.43
CA THR A 104 23.88 -33.32 -24.08
C THR A 104 22.90 -32.38 -23.39
N LEU A 105 23.09 -31.06 -23.52
CA LEU A 105 22.18 -30.06 -22.97
C LEU A 105 20.81 -30.07 -23.67
N GLU A 106 20.78 -30.22 -25.00
CA GLU A 106 19.55 -30.34 -25.78
C GLU A 106 18.76 -31.59 -25.38
N ASN A 107 19.43 -32.75 -25.31
CA ASN A 107 18.81 -33.99 -24.84
C ASN A 107 18.25 -33.85 -23.42
N ALA A 108 18.99 -33.22 -22.51
CA ALA A 108 18.51 -32.98 -21.14
C ALA A 108 17.28 -32.05 -21.10
N ARG A 109 17.19 -31.05 -21.98
CA ARG A 109 16.01 -30.18 -22.12
C ARG A 109 14.80 -30.94 -22.66
N ASP A 110 15.00 -31.82 -23.64
CA ASP A 110 13.93 -32.65 -24.18
C ASP A 110 13.40 -33.65 -23.14
N GLU A 111 14.28 -34.27 -22.36
CA GLU A 111 13.88 -35.13 -21.24
C GLU A 111 13.14 -34.36 -20.14
N LEU A 112 13.60 -33.15 -19.81
CA LEU A 112 12.93 -32.27 -18.86
C LEU A 112 11.48 -31.99 -19.30
N LYS A 113 11.31 -31.62 -20.57
CA LYS A 113 10.00 -31.30 -21.15
C LYS A 113 9.09 -32.53 -21.16
N LYS A 114 9.59 -33.69 -21.59
CA LYS A 114 8.84 -34.96 -21.55
C LYS A 114 8.39 -35.31 -20.14
N LEU A 115 9.27 -35.17 -19.15
CA LEU A 115 8.92 -35.45 -17.74
C LEU A 115 7.84 -34.49 -17.23
N TRP A 116 7.96 -33.20 -17.56
CA TRP A 116 6.97 -32.18 -17.18
C TRP A 116 5.61 -32.45 -17.82
N ASP A 117 5.57 -32.73 -19.12
CA ASP A 117 4.34 -32.97 -19.89
C ASP A 117 3.62 -34.25 -19.42
N LEU A 118 4.36 -35.29 -19.02
CA LEU A 118 3.80 -36.56 -18.52
C LEU A 118 3.33 -36.50 -17.05
N SER A 119 3.79 -35.52 -16.28
CA SER A 119 3.37 -35.33 -14.89
C SER A 119 1.98 -34.67 -14.80
N THR A 120 1.33 -34.71 -13.64
CA THR A 120 0.03 -34.04 -13.42
C THR A 120 0.13 -32.94 -12.37
N PRO A 121 -0.75 -31.92 -12.37
CA PRO A 121 -0.85 -30.96 -11.27
C PRO A 121 -0.94 -31.67 -9.92
N CYS A 122 -0.24 -31.14 -8.91
CA CYS A 122 -0.15 -31.76 -7.59
C CYS A 122 -1.04 -31.02 -6.57
N ASN A 123 -2.06 -31.72 -6.05
CA ASN A 123 -2.99 -31.18 -5.04
C ASN A 123 -2.70 -31.70 -3.63
N SER A 124 -1.86 -32.71 -3.52
CA SER A 124 -1.41 -33.26 -2.23
C SER A 124 -0.15 -34.08 -2.47
N HIS A 125 0.79 -34.03 -1.53
CA HIS A 125 1.98 -34.88 -1.58
C HIS A 125 2.48 -35.19 -0.16
N PRO A 126 2.94 -36.44 0.12
CA PRO A 126 3.43 -36.83 1.44
C PRO A 126 4.51 -35.90 2.03
N TYR A 127 5.43 -35.40 1.20
CA TYR A 127 6.43 -34.41 1.63
C TYR A 127 5.79 -33.12 2.14
N ILE A 128 4.79 -32.57 1.43
CA ILE A 128 4.10 -31.34 1.83
C ILE A 128 3.32 -31.55 3.13
N TYR A 129 2.64 -32.70 3.25
CA TYR A 129 1.95 -33.08 4.48
C TYR A 129 2.90 -33.23 5.67
N SER A 130 4.11 -33.79 5.45
CA SER A 130 5.14 -33.89 6.50
C SER A 130 5.63 -32.51 6.99
N LYS A 131 5.43 -31.46 6.20
CA LYS A 131 5.68 -30.06 6.57
C LYS A 131 4.43 -29.36 7.12
N GLN A 132 3.35 -30.09 7.38
CA GLN A 132 2.05 -29.58 7.86
C GLN A 132 1.40 -28.54 6.93
N MET A 133 1.79 -28.51 5.66
CA MET A 133 1.29 -27.57 4.67
C MET A 133 0.26 -28.22 3.74
N SER A 134 -0.45 -27.39 2.97
CA SER A 134 -1.39 -27.81 1.93
C SER A 134 -1.13 -27.05 0.64
N ILE A 135 -1.34 -27.73 -0.50
CA ILE A 135 -1.13 -27.19 -1.85
C ILE A 135 -2.39 -27.35 -2.72
N SER A 136 -2.48 -26.57 -3.80
CA SER A 136 -3.48 -26.68 -4.85
C SER A 136 -2.83 -26.63 -6.24
N GLU A 137 -3.61 -26.84 -7.30
CA GLU A 137 -3.14 -26.73 -8.70
C GLU A 137 -2.52 -25.36 -9.02
N GLU A 138 -3.03 -24.30 -8.37
CA GLU A 138 -2.57 -22.92 -8.53
C GLU A 138 -1.14 -22.71 -7.98
N ASP A 139 -0.68 -23.57 -7.08
CA ASP A 139 0.69 -23.52 -6.54
C ASP A 139 1.73 -24.01 -7.58
N GLY A 140 1.31 -24.50 -8.76
CA GLY A 140 2.20 -24.76 -9.91
C GLY A 140 3.15 -25.95 -9.75
N LEU A 141 2.97 -26.77 -8.71
CA LEU A 141 3.72 -28.01 -8.49
C LEU A 141 3.10 -29.18 -9.28
N ARG A 142 3.93 -30.13 -9.69
CA ARG A 142 3.47 -31.35 -10.40
C ARG A 142 3.94 -32.60 -9.71
N VAL A 143 3.30 -33.72 -9.99
CA VAL A 143 3.65 -35.02 -9.46
C VAL A 143 3.70 -36.03 -10.61
N THR A 144 4.71 -36.89 -10.59
CA THR A 144 4.82 -38.00 -11.55
C THR A 144 3.95 -39.17 -11.11
N PHE A 145 3.67 -40.09 -12.02
CA PHE A 145 2.88 -41.30 -11.72
C PHE A 145 3.51 -42.17 -10.61
N ASP A 146 4.84 -42.20 -10.51
CA ASP A 146 5.59 -42.89 -9.46
C ASP A 146 5.69 -42.11 -8.14
N GLY A 147 5.00 -40.97 -8.02
CA GLY A 147 4.89 -40.21 -6.78
C GLY A 147 6.08 -39.31 -6.47
N VAL A 148 6.83 -38.87 -7.48
CA VAL A 148 7.89 -37.86 -7.33
C VAL A 148 7.29 -36.47 -7.46
N LEU A 149 7.48 -35.63 -6.46
CA LEU A 149 7.09 -34.22 -6.52
C LEU A 149 8.09 -33.44 -7.36
N LEU A 150 7.56 -32.69 -8.32
CA LEU A 150 8.29 -31.84 -9.25
C LEU A 150 8.02 -30.37 -8.92
N CYS A 151 9.07 -29.66 -8.54
CA CYS A 151 9.05 -28.22 -8.30
C CYS A 151 9.76 -27.52 -9.47
N PRO A 152 9.05 -26.73 -10.28
CA PRO A 152 9.64 -26.10 -11.46
C PRO A 152 10.69 -25.07 -11.09
N VAL A 153 11.71 -24.95 -11.94
CA VAL A 153 12.70 -23.88 -11.88
C VAL A 153 12.58 -23.11 -13.19
N SER A 154 12.01 -21.91 -13.13
CA SER A 154 11.67 -21.11 -14.30
C SER A 154 12.52 -19.85 -14.40
N SER A 155 12.72 -19.37 -15.63
CA SER A 155 13.31 -18.07 -15.91
C SER A 155 12.31 -16.93 -15.59
N VAL A 156 12.80 -15.68 -15.58
CA VAL A 156 11.93 -14.49 -15.42
C VAL A 156 10.90 -14.34 -16.56
N ASN A 157 11.13 -14.98 -17.71
CA ASN A 157 10.21 -14.98 -18.84
C ASN A 157 9.19 -16.14 -18.78
N GLY A 158 9.29 -17.01 -17.78
CA GLY A 158 8.40 -18.16 -17.61
C GLY A 158 8.90 -19.47 -18.23
N ASP A 159 10.08 -19.49 -18.85
CA ASP A 159 10.63 -20.72 -19.45
C ASP A 159 11.06 -21.71 -18.37
N LEU A 160 10.67 -22.98 -18.48
CA LEU A 160 11.15 -24.04 -17.60
C LEU A 160 12.62 -24.37 -17.93
N ILE A 161 13.54 -24.02 -17.02
CA ILE A 161 14.98 -24.23 -17.23
C ILE A 161 15.56 -25.42 -16.45
N SER A 162 14.89 -25.85 -15.37
CA SER A 162 15.24 -27.06 -14.60
C SER A 162 14.06 -27.50 -13.72
N LEU A 163 14.24 -28.57 -12.95
CA LEU A 163 13.28 -29.08 -11.96
C LEU A 163 14.01 -29.49 -10.68
N GLN A 164 13.46 -29.17 -9.52
CA GLN A 164 13.80 -29.86 -8.26
C GLN A 164 12.83 -31.03 -8.07
N ARG A 165 13.39 -32.22 -7.87
CA ARG A 165 12.65 -33.45 -7.62
C ARG A 165 12.73 -33.81 -6.14
N ILE A 166 11.59 -34.13 -5.55
CA ILE A 166 11.48 -34.56 -4.16
C ILE A 166 10.82 -35.93 -4.14
N TYR A 167 11.55 -36.93 -3.64
CA TYR A 167 11.10 -38.32 -3.60
C TYR A 167 11.49 -38.96 -2.28
N TRP A 168 10.79 -40.04 -1.93
CA TRP A 168 11.09 -40.81 -0.73
C TRP A 168 12.28 -41.74 -0.99
N ASP A 169 13.39 -41.52 -0.29
CA ASP A 169 14.53 -42.43 -0.30
C ASP A 169 14.30 -43.53 0.74
N LYS A 170 13.98 -44.73 0.24
CA LYS A 170 13.74 -45.92 1.06
C LYS A 170 14.97 -46.33 1.87
N THR A 171 16.18 -45.99 1.42
CA THR A 171 17.44 -46.37 2.07
C THR A 171 17.67 -45.57 3.35
N ASN A 172 17.44 -44.25 3.26
CA ASN A 172 17.67 -43.30 4.35
C ASN A 172 16.37 -42.96 5.12
N ASN A 173 15.25 -43.58 4.75
CA ASN A 173 13.93 -43.38 5.34
C ASN A 173 13.54 -41.90 5.47
N LYS A 174 13.82 -41.10 4.44
CA LYS A 174 13.59 -39.66 4.42
C LYS A 174 13.33 -39.16 3.00
N PHE A 175 12.75 -37.97 2.88
CA PHE A 175 12.66 -37.29 1.58
C PHE A 175 14.03 -36.73 1.17
N GLU A 176 14.44 -37.06 -0.06
CA GLU A 176 15.64 -36.49 -0.70
C GLU A 176 15.22 -35.46 -1.75
N LYS A 177 16.02 -34.39 -1.89
CA LYS A 177 15.80 -33.30 -2.84
C LYS A 177 16.95 -33.28 -3.84
N ARG A 178 16.67 -33.46 -5.13
CA ARG A 178 17.69 -33.47 -6.19
C ARG A 178 17.23 -32.68 -7.41
N PHE A 179 18.11 -31.87 -7.98
CA PHE A 179 17.82 -31.21 -9.25
C PHE A 179 17.85 -32.19 -10.42
N PHE A 180 17.22 -31.78 -11.53
CA PHE A 180 17.29 -32.48 -12.79
C PHE A 180 18.73 -32.54 -13.29
N LYS A 181 19.19 -33.73 -13.65
CA LYS A 181 20.60 -33.96 -14.03
C LYS A 181 20.88 -33.31 -15.39
N GLY A 182 22.04 -32.67 -15.51
CA GLY A 182 22.48 -32.06 -16.78
C GLY A 182 21.98 -30.63 -17.02
N LEU A 183 21.09 -30.10 -16.18
CA LEU A 183 20.59 -28.73 -16.29
C LEU A 183 20.93 -27.90 -15.04
N SER A 184 21.33 -26.65 -15.26
CA SER A 184 21.70 -25.73 -14.19
C SER A 184 20.46 -25.00 -13.67
N PRO A 185 20.16 -25.05 -12.35
CA PRO A 185 19.07 -24.26 -11.76
C PRO A 185 19.44 -22.79 -11.53
N LYS A 186 20.67 -22.37 -11.84
CA LYS A 186 21.13 -20.99 -11.66
C LYS A 186 20.20 -20.00 -12.37
N ASN A 187 19.97 -18.86 -11.73
CA ASN A 187 19.12 -17.77 -12.21
C ASN A 187 17.63 -18.15 -12.35
N GLY A 188 17.23 -19.34 -11.90
CA GLY A 188 15.84 -19.74 -11.90
C GLY A 188 15.23 -19.81 -10.51
N PHE A 189 13.91 -19.72 -10.46
CA PHE A 189 13.12 -19.72 -9.24
C PHE A 189 11.78 -20.39 -9.48
N HIS A 190 11.03 -20.61 -8.40
CA HIS A 190 9.61 -20.93 -8.48
C HIS A 190 8.80 -19.79 -7.88
N LEU A 191 7.66 -19.47 -8.47
CA LEU A 191 6.78 -18.41 -8.01
C LEU A 191 5.51 -19.04 -7.42
N PHE A 192 5.24 -18.72 -6.16
CA PHE A 192 3.91 -18.88 -5.57
C PHE A 192 3.13 -17.58 -5.71
N GLY A 193 1.87 -17.67 -6.15
CA GLY A 193 1.00 -16.51 -6.36
C GLY A 193 1.33 -15.71 -7.64
N ASP A 194 0.81 -14.48 -7.70
CA ASP A 194 0.92 -13.62 -8.87
C ASP A 194 1.68 -12.33 -8.56
N LEU A 195 2.70 -12.04 -9.40
CA LEU A 195 3.51 -10.82 -9.32
C LEU A 195 2.77 -9.59 -9.85
N ALA A 196 1.77 -9.72 -10.73
CA ALA A 196 1.09 -8.57 -11.31
C ALA A 196 0.28 -7.80 -10.25
N SER A 197 -0.43 -8.55 -9.41
CA SER A 197 -1.42 -8.03 -8.46
C SER A 197 -0.84 -7.43 -7.17
N HIS A 198 0.44 -7.67 -6.87
CA HIS A 198 1.04 -7.32 -5.57
C HIS A 198 2.40 -6.63 -5.71
N ARG A 199 2.54 -5.53 -5.01
CA ARG A 199 3.72 -4.68 -4.88
C ARG A 199 4.76 -5.34 -3.98
N GLN A 200 4.35 -5.91 -2.85
CA GLN A 200 5.26 -6.61 -1.96
C GLN A 200 5.48 -8.04 -2.45
N VAL A 201 6.75 -8.38 -2.66
CA VAL A 201 7.18 -9.67 -3.18
C VAL A 201 8.19 -10.25 -2.21
N TYR A 202 7.91 -11.44 -1.71
CA TYR A 202 8.77 -12.11 -0.76
C TYR A 202 9.75 -13.03 -1.48
N PHE A 203 10.93 -13.18 -0.93
CA PHE A 203 11.90 -14.21 -1.29
C PHE A 203 11.99 -15.19 -0.14
N ALA A 204 12.02 -16.48 -0.45
CA ALA A 204 12.18 -17.52 0.56
C ALA A 204 13.03 -18.66 0.01
N GLU A 205 13.85 -19.27 0.88
CA GLU A 205 14.63 -20.44 0.51
C GLU A 205 13.79 -21.71 0.67
N GLY A 206 13.55 -22.39 -0.45
CA GLY A 206 12.85 -23.67 -0.47
C GLY A 206 11.32 -23.60 -0.42
N ILE A 207 10.71 -24.68 -0.90
CA ILE A 207 9.27 -24.78 -1.20
C ILE A 207 8.39 -24.65 0.03
N ALA A 208 8.75 -25.31 1.15
CA ALA A 208 7.91 -25.31 2.33
C ALA A 208 7.83 -23.92 2.99
N THR A 209 8.99 -23.26 3.12
CA THR A 209 9.11 -21.89 3.63
C THR A 209 8.38 -20.89 2.74
N ALA A 210 8.57 -20.98 1.43
CA ALA A 210 7.89 -20.13 0.48
C ALA A 210 6.36 -20.28 0.54
N LEU A 211 5.88 -21.51 0.66
CA LEU A 211 4.45 -21.81 0.81
C LEU A 211 3.90 -21.28 2.14
N ALA A 212 4.64 -21.42 3.26
CA ALA A 212 4.23 -20.90 4.56
C ALA A 212 4.07 -19.37 4.53
N ILE A 213 5.03 -18.67 3.92
CA ILE A 213 4.98 -17.21 3.74
C ILE A 213 3.83 -16.82 2.82
N ASN A 214 3.63 -17.54 1.71
CA ASN A 214 2.54 -17.27 0.76
C ASN A 214 1.17 -17.41 1.43
N LYS A 215 0.91 -18.53 2.15
CA LYS A 215 -0.37 -18.74 2.84
C LYS A 215 -0.58 -17.74 3.99
N ALA A 216 0.48 -17.31 4.67
CA ALA A 216 0.37 -16.32 5.77
C ALA A 216 0.10 -14.90 5.27
N THR A 217 0.75 -14.50 4.16
CA THR A 217 0.71 -13.12 3.67
C THR A 217 -0.30 -12.90 2.55
N ASN A 218 -0.70 -13.98 1.87
CA ASN A 218 -1.44 -13.97 0.60
C ASN A 218 -0.74 -13.14 -0.50
N LYS A 219 0.60 -13.07 -0.46
CA LYS A 219 1.44 -12.28 -1.39
C LYS A 219 2.35 -13.20 -2.20
N PRO A 220 2.84 -12.73 -3.37
CA PRO A 220 3.70 -13.53 -4.21
C PRO A 220 5.02 -13.83 -3.50
N VAL A 221 5.48 -15.08 -3.62
CA VAL A 221 6.72 -15.54 -3.03
C VAL A 221 7.60 -16.19 -4.09
N ILE A 222 8.78 -15.62 -4.29
CA ILE A 222 9.85 -16.15 -5.11
C ILE A 222 10.61 -17.17 -4.25
N CYS A 223 10.32 -18.43 -4.49
CA CYS A 223 11.06 -19.56 -3.94
C CYS A 223 12.40 -19.68 -4.69
N VAL A 224 13.49 -19.34 -4.01
CA VAL A 224 14.84 -19.60 -4.49
C VAL A 224 15.30 -20.97 -4.01
N TYR A 225 16.09 -21.64 -4.84
CA TYR A 225 16.63 -22.94 -4.50
C TYR A 225 18.12 -22.82 -4.19
N GLY A 226 18.47 -22.94 -2.91
CA GLY A 226 19.79 -22.61 -2.39
C GLY A 226 19.96 -21.12 -2.10
N LYS A 227 20.97 -20.78 -1.30
CA LYS A 227 21.35 -19.44 -0.82
C LYS A 227 21.73 -18.48 -1.97
N HIS A 228 20.75 -18.08 -2.78
CA HIS A 228 20.93 -17.39 -4.08
C HIS A 228 20.03 -16.15 -4.27
N PHE A 229 19.56 -15.51 -3.18
CA PHE A 229 18.87 -14.22 -3.23
C PHE A 229 19.65 -13.16 -4.02
N ASP A 230 20.97 -13.08 -3.82
CA ASP A 230 21.87 -12.11 -4.45
C ASP A 230 21.91 -12.19 -5.99
N THR A 231 21.65 -13.37 -6.56
CA THR A 231 21.62 -13.57 -8.01
C THR A 231 20.23 -13.34 -8.62
N ILE A 232 19.16 -13.72 -7.93
CA ILE A 232 17.79 -13.62 -8.44
C ILE A 232 17.22 -12.23 -8.23
N ALA A 233 17.51 -11.57 -7.10
CA ALA A 233 16.96 -10.26 -6.77
C ALA A 233 17.26 -9.19 -7.84
N PRO A 234 18.49 -9.07 -8.40
CA PRO A 234 18.75 -8.11 -9.48
C PRO A 234 17.97 -8.40 -10.76
N ILE A 235 17.77 -9.68 -11.11
CA ILE A 235 16.98 -10.08 -12.28
C ILE A 235 15.52 -9.64 -12.09
N MET A 236 14.97 -9.90 -10.91
CA MET A 236 13.60 -9.56 -10.57
C MET A 236 13.38 -8.05 -10.46
N ALA A 237 14.32 -7.32 -9.85
CA ALA A 237 14.25 -5.86 -9.78
C ALA A 237 14.32 -5.19 -11.14
N LYS A 238 15.09 -5.75 -12.08
CA LYS A 238 15.13 -5.25 -13.46
C LYS A 238 13.82 -5.49 -14.20
N ALA A 239 13.21 -6.67 -14.03
CA ALA A 239 11.94 -7.02 -14.67
C ALA A 239 10.73 -6.32 -14.02
N TYR A 240 10.79 -6.09 -12.71
CA TYR A 240 9.72 -5.53 -11.90
C TYR A 240 10.23 -4.40 -10.98
N PRO A 241 10.58 -3.23 -11.56
CA PRO A 241 11.26 -2.15 -10.84
C PRO A 241 10.43 -1.47 -9.74
N ASP A 242 9.10 -1.55 -9.81
CA ASP A 242 8.20 -0.90 -8.85
C ASP A 242 7.82 -1.78 -7.64
N ARG A 243 8.41 -2.98 -7.52
CA ARG A 243 8.11 -3.93 -6.45
C ARG A 243 8.99 -3.71 -5.21
N GLN A 244 8.44 -4.00 -4.04
CA GLN A 244 9.17 -4.01 -2.77
C GLN A 244 9.57 -5.45 -2.46
N PHE A 245 10.87 -5.72 -2.43
CA PHE A 245 11.39 -7.05 -2.14
C PHE A 245 11.65 -7.24 -0.64
N ILE A 246 11.19 -8.37 -0.11
CA ILE A 246 11.36 -8.77 1.29
C ILE A 246 12.04 -10.12 1.30
N TYR A 247 13.21 -10.21 1.92
CA TYR A 247 14.03 -11.42 1.94
C TYR A 247 13.81 -12.15 3.26
N CYS A 248 13.10 -13.27 3.20
CA CYS A 248 12.89 -14.15 4.34
C CYS A 248 14.02 -15.17 4.40
N ALA A 249 15.02 -14.88 5.23
CA ALA A 249 16.19 -15.72 5.40
C ALA A 249 16.04 -16.63 6.62
N ASP A 250 16.83 -17.70 6.63
CA ASP A 250 16.88 -18.63 7.75
C ASP A 250 17.66 -18.00 8.92
N ALA A 251 17.17 -18.20 10.14
CA ALA A 251 17.85 -17.82 11.39
C ALA A 251 18.94 -18.85 11.75
N ASP A 252 19.91 -19.05 10.86
CA ASP A 252 21.05 -19.96 11.06
C ASP A 252 21.93 -19.49 12.24
N LEU A 253 22.20 -20.35 13.23
CA LEU A 253 23.25 -20.09 14.22
C LEU A 253 24.62 -20.23 13.55
N VAL A 254 25.48 -19.20 13.67
CA VAL A 254 26.84 -19.20 13.12
C VAL A 254 27.65 -20.35 13.73
N THR A 255 27.72 -21.50 13.05
CA THR A 255 28.70 -22.54 13.32
C THR A 255 30.04 -22.12 12.74
N SER A 256 31.14 -22.43 13.44
CA SER A 256 32.52 -21.95 13.28
C SER A 256 33.25 -22.22 11.94
N THR A 257 32.53 -22.32 10.82
CA THR A 257 33.08 -22.55 9.48
C THR A 257 32.75 -21.39 8.55
N LYS A 258 33.70 -21.02 7.67
CA LYS A 258 33.64 -19.95 6.64
C LYS A 258 32.56 -20.17 5.54
N GLN A 259 31.35 -20.57 5.89
CA GLN A 259 30.26 -20.84 4.93
C GLN A 259 29.24 -19.69 5.00
N THR A 260 28.90 -19.11 3.85
CA THR A 260 27.94 -17.99 3.75
C THR A 260 26.54 -18.46 4.18
N THR A 261 25.91 -17.73 5.09
CA THR A 261 24.56 -18.05 5.60
C THR A 261 23.47 -17.58 4.62
N SER A 262 22.23 -18.03 4.85
CA SER A 262 21.06 -17.53 4.09
C SER A 262 20.88 -16.02 4.36
N GLU A 263 21.09 -15.60 5.61
CA GLU A 263 21.10 -14.19 6.02
C GLU A 263 22.22 -13.37 5.34
N ASP A 264 23.45 -13.86 5.25
CA ASP A 264 24.55 -13.18 4.56
C ASP A 264 24.21 -12.92 3.08
N ASN A 265 23.54 -13.88 2.44
CA ASN A 265 23.13 -13.77 1.05
C ASN A 265 21.98 -12.76 0.86
N ALA A 266 21.01 -12.76 1.79
CA ALA A 266 19.96 -11.75 1.83
C ALA A 266 20.52 -10.33 2.04
N ASN A 267 21.51 -10.17 2.93
CA ASN A 267 22.21 -8.90 3.14
C ASN A 267 22.91 -8.40 1.88
N LYS A 268 23.54 -9.29 1.09
CA LYS A 268 24.10 -8.93 -0.22
C LYS A 268 23.03 -8.48 -1.21
N ALA A 269 21.88 -9.15 -1.25
CA ALA A 269 20.76 -8.75 -2.10
C ALA A 269 20.23 -7.35 -1.73
N VAL A 270 20.03 -7.09 -0.43
CA VAL A 270 19.61 -5.77 0.08
C VAL A 270 20.64 -4.69 -0.21
N SER A 271 21.93 -4.98 -0.07
CA SER A 271 23.00 -4.04 -0.43
C SER A 271 22.97 -3.64 -1.92
N ASN A 272 22.59 -4.58 -2.79
CA ASN A 272 22.60 -4.36 -4.25
C ASN A 272 21.32 -3.68 -4.75
N ILE A 273 20.16 -4.06 -4.22
CA ILE A 273 18.84 -3.73 -4.78
C ILE A 273 17.97 -2.94 -3.79
N GLY A 274 18.30 -2.95 -2.50
CA GLY A 274 17.40 -2.53 -1.44
C GLY A 274 16.39 -3.64 -1.07
N GLY A 275 15.48 -3.31 -0.16
CA GLY A 275 14.51 -4.24 0.43
C GLY A 275 14.72 -4.44 1.92
N GLU A 276 13.93 -5.33 2.51
CA GLU A 276 13.98 -5.65 3.95
C GLU A 276 14.27 -7.13 4.18
N ILE A 277 14.98 -7.43 5.28
CA ILE A 277 15.22 -8.81 5.72
C ILE A 277 14.25 -9.14 6.85
N ARG A 278 13.71 -10.36 6.82
CA ARG A 278 12.92 -10.94 7.89
C ARG A 278 13.49 -12.29 8.28
N LEU A 279 13.73 -12.46 9.57
CA LEU A 279 14.13 -13.72 10.18
C LEU A 279 12.98 -14.23 11.04
N PRO A 280 12.75 -15.55 11.11
CA PRO A 280 11.74 -16.12 12.00
C PRO A 280 12.12 -15.90 13.46
N ASP A 281 11.17 -15.39 14.25
CA ASP A 281 11.31 -15.25 15.70
C ASP A 281 10.61 -16.41 16.42
N PHE A 282 11.42 -17.22 17.11
CA PHE A 282 10.99 -18.36 17.90
C PHE A 282 10.82 -18.03 19.40
N SER A 283 10.90 -16.76 19.80
CA SER A 283 10.85 -16.32 21.21
C SER A 283 9.55 -16.73 21.92
N ALA A 284 8.43 -16.77 21.20
CA ALA A 284 7.13 -17.22 21.69
C ALA A 284 7.08 -18.74 22.01
N ILE A 285 8.12 -19.49 21.65
CA ILE A 285 8.17 -20.94 21.70
C ILE A 285 9.21 -21.40 22.73
N PRO A 286 8.80 -21.95 23.88
CA PRO A 286 9.71 -22.45 24.92
C PRO A 286 10.82 -23.35 24.36
N LYS A 287 12.06 -23.23 24.87
CA LYS A 287 13.19 -24.06 24.42
C LYS A 287 13.04 -25.55 24.79
N ALA A 288 12.24 -25.86 25.82
CA ALA A 288 12.09 -27.21 26.37
C ALA A 288 11.17 -28.14 25.55
N ILE A 289 10.63 -27.67 24.42
CA ILE A 289 9.80 -28.49 23.56
C ILE A 289 10.71 -29.43 22.78
N ASN A 290 10.77 -30.69 23.19
CA ASN A 290 11.47 -31.75 22.47
C ASN A 290 10.72 -32.10 21.19
N LEU A 291 10.90 -31.30 20.14
CA LEU A 291 10.47 -31.60 18.77
C LEU A 291 11.71 -31.85 17.91
N GLU A 292 11.65 -32.85 17.02
CA GLU A 292 12.71 -33.15 16.04
C GLU A 292 12.84 -32.07 14.94
N THR A 293 11.96 -31.07 14.93
CA THR A 293 11.94 -29.95 13.98
C THR A 293 13.07 -28.96 14.28
N SER A 294 13.85 -28.61 13.26
CA SER A 294 14.83 -27.52 13.33
C SER A 294 14.16 -26.19 13.67
N ARG A 295 14.94 -25.22 14.17
CA ARG A 295 14.49 -23.82 14.39
C ARG A 295 15.27 -22.89 13.46
N SER A 296 15.09 -23.07 12.16
CA SER A 296 15.82 -22.27 11.16
C SER A 296 14.92 -21.36 10.36
N ASP A 297 13.78 -21.85 9.84
CA ASP A 297 12.99 -21.11 8.86
C ASP A 297 11.55 -20.79 9.32
N PHE A 298 10.80 -20.02 8.52
CA PHE A 298 9.40 -19.68 8.82
C PHE A 298 8.45 -20.88 8.77
N ASN A 299 8.77 -21.93 8.02
CA ASN A 299 7.97 -23.16 8.00
C ASN A 299 8.22 -23.99 9.28
N ASP A 300 9.43 -24.02 9.80
CA ASP A 300 9.75 -24.59 11.10
C ASP A 300 8.98 -23.86 12.22
N LEU A 301 8.93 -22.53 12.16
CA LEU A 301 8.11 -21.72 13.08
C LEU A 301 6.63 -22.11 12.99
N TYR A 302 6.10 -22.24 11.78
CA TYR A 302 4.73 -22.69 11.52
C TYR A 302 4.43 -24.04 12.18
N VAL A 303 5.27 -25.05 11.93
CA VAL A 303 5.12 -26.41 12.48
C VAL A 303 5.21 -26.41 14.01
N LEU A 304 6.14 -25.65 14.59
CA LEU A 304 6.33 -25.59 16.04
C LEU A 304 5.16 -24.91 16.75
N LEU A 305 4.60 -23.84 16.20
CA LEU A 305 3.41 -23.18 16.77
C LEU A 305 2.19 -24.10 16.75
N LEU A 306 1.97 -24.84 15.66
CA LEU A 306 0.90 -25.84 15.59
C LEU A 306 1.09 -26.94 16.64
N ALA A 307 2.32 -27.44 16.80
CA ALA A 307 2.64 -28.40 17.85
C ALA A 307 2.47 -27.83 19.28
N HIS A 308 2.40 -26.50 19.42
CA HIS A 308 2.09 -25.79 20.66
C HIS A 308 0.59 -25.50 20.87
N GLY A 309 -0.29 -26.11 20.07
CA GLY A 309 -1.73 -26.02 20.26
C GLY A 309 -2.37 -24.76 19.68
N PHE A 310 -1.62 -23.95 18.92
CA PHE A 310 -2.19 -22.86 18.15
C PHE A 310 -3.05 -23.42 17.00
N SER A 311 -4.18 -22.77 16.71
CA SER A 311 -4.94 -23.06 15.50
C SER A 311 -4.18 -22.60 14.25
N LYS A 312 -4.47 -23.19 13.09
CA LYS A 312 -3.85 -22.77 11.81
C LYS A 312 -3.99 -21.28 11.56
N ASP A 313 -5.15 -20.71 11.82
CA ASP A 313 -5.38 -19.27 11.63
C ASP A 313 -4.52 -18.42 12.56
N ALA A 314 -4.40 -18.81 13.83
CA ALA A 314 -3.56 -18.12 14.80
C ALA A 314 -2.07 -18.16 14.39
N VAL A 315 -1.60 -19.30 13.87
CA VAL A 315 -0.24 -19.44 13.35
C VAL A 315 -0.01 -18.55 12.12
N LEU A 316 -0.94 -18.54 11.16
CA LEU A 316 -0.83 -17.69 9.98
C LEU A 316 -0.84 -16.20 10.34
N ILE A 317 -1.66 -15.79 11.32
CA ILE A 317 -1.68 -14.41 11.86
C ILE A 317 -0.32 -14.05 12.46
N GLU A 318 0.28 -14.93 13.26
CA GLU A 318 1.59 -14.68 13.87
C GLU A 318 2.71 -14.61 12.82
N LEU A 319 2.74 -15.53 11.86
CA LEU A 319 3.68 -15.45 10.73
C LEU A 319 3.50 -14.14 9.97
N LYS A 320 2.25 -13.77 9.62
CA LYS A 320 1.95 -12.51 8.93
C LYS A 320 2.44 -11.31 9.74
N ARG A 321 2.28 -11.31 11.06
CA ARG A 321 2.78 -10.25 11.95
C ARG A 321 4.30 -10.09 11.83
N GLN A 322 5.06 -11.19 11.87
CA GLN A 322 6.52 -11.15 11.71
C GLN A 322 6.96 -10.78 10.30
N LEU A 323 6.18 -11.16 9.28
CA LEU A 323 6.47 -10.90 7.86
C LEU A 323 6.00 -9.52 7.37
N THR A 324 5.21 -8.79 8.17
CA THR A 324 4.70 -7.47 7.81
C THR A 324 5.82 -6.44 7.92
N VAL A 325 5.92 -5.59 6.91
CA VAL A 325 6.76 -4.39 6.94
C VAL A 325 5.91 -3.24 7.44
N PRO A 326 6.14 -2.73 8.66
CA PRO A 326 5.40 -1.57 9.13
C PRO A 326 5.77 -0.37 8.25
N SER A 327 4.77 0.42 7.89
CA SER A 327 5.03 1.71 7.24
C SER A 327 5.77 2.64 8.17
N ILE A 328 6.66 3.45 7.59
CA ILE A 328 7.36 4.48 8.35
C ILE A 328 6.35 5.59 8.65
N LEU A 329 6.37 6.10 9.89
CA LEU A 329 5.56 7.26 10.25
C LEU A 329 6.01 8.47 9.43
N HIS A 330 5.06 9.29 8.96
CA HIS A 330 5.38 10.50 8.17
C HIS A 330 6.42 11.41 8.87
N THR A 331 6.35 11.51 10.19
CA THR A 331 7.30 12.30 11.02
C THR A 331 8.75 11.81 10.99
N GLN A 332 8.97 10.57 10.57
CA GLN A 332 10.30 9.96 10.48
C GLN A 332 10.80 9.89 9.03
N LEU A 333 9.91 10.05 8.05
CA LEU A 333 10.19 9.74 6.66
C LEU A 333 11.26 10.64 6.04
N LEU A 334 11.20 11.96 6.29
CA LEU A 334 12.22 12.90 5.81
C LEU A 334 13.60 12.60 6.42
N LYS A 335 13.65 12.20 7.70
CA LYS A 335 14.90 11.78 8.35
C LYS A 335 15.48 10.53 7.69
N HIS A 336 14.65 9.52 7.42
CA HIS A 336 15.08 8.32 6.72
C HIS A 336 15.55 8.60 5.29
N LEU A 337 14.91 9.54 4.58
CA LEU A 337 15.39 10.00 3.28
C LEU A 337 16.80 10.59 3.40
N ILE A 338 17.01 11.50 4.36
CA ILE A 338 18.33 12.08 4.62
C ILE A 338 19.38 10.99 4.89
N GLU A 339 19.07 9.93 5.63
CA GLU A 339 19.99 8.81 5.90
C GLU A 339 20.44 8.07 4.64
N LYS A 340 19.61 8.02 3.60
CA LYS A 340 19.90 7.35 2.33
C LYS A 340 20.57 8.23 1.28
N ILE A 341 20.66 9.55 1.51
CA ILE A 341 21.35 10.48 0.60
C ILE A 341 22.86 10.27 0.68
N THR A 342 23.48 10.11 -0.49
CA THR A 342 24.93 10.04 -0.68
C THR A 342 25.45 11.28 -1.40
N PRO A 343 26.76 11.60 -1.27
CA PRO A 343 27.39 12.63 -2.09
C PRO A 343 27.22 12.36 -3.59
N VAL A 344 27.09 13.44 -4.38
CA VAL A 344 26.92 13.36 -5.85
C VAL A 344 27.98 14.21 -6.56
N ASP A 345 28.33 13.82 -7.78
CA ASP A 345 29.14 14.66 -8.66
C ASP A 345 28.24 15.64 -9.44
N PHE A 346 28.08 16.83 -8.88
CA PHE A 346 27.27 17.89 -9.50
C PHE A 346 27.77 18.32 -10.88
N ARG A 347 29.08 18.22 -11.16
CA ARG A 347 29.62 18.63 -12.46
C ARG A 347 29.24 17.61 -13.52
N SER A 348 29.42 16.32 -13.23
CA SER A 348 29.03 15.24 -14.12
C SER A 348 27.53 15.24 -14.40
N LEU A 349 26.70 15.43 -13.36
CA LEU A 349 25.24 15.46 -13.50
C LEU A 349 24.71 16.71 -14.22
N ALA A 350 25.45 17.83 -14.16
CA ALA A 350 25.08 19.04 -14.89
C ALA A 350 25.51 19.02 -16.36
N GLU A 351 26.24 17.98 -16.81
CA GLU A 351 26.77 17.84 -18.16
C GLU A 351 27.58 19.07 -18.64
N ILE A 352 28.32 19.72 -17.74
CA ILE A 352 29.12 20.92 -18.07
C ILE A 352 30.61 20.59 -18.26
N ASP A 353 31.24 21.28 -19.22
CA ASP A 353 32.67 21.17 -19.49
C ASP A 353 33.53 21.50 -18.26
N GLU A 354 34.70 20.84 -18.13
CA GLU A 354 35.62 21.04 -16.99
C GLU A 354 36.03 22.50 -16.77
N LYS A 355 36.03 23.31 -17.84
CA LYS A 355 36.44 24.71 -17.81
C LYS A 355 35.35 25.65 -17.29
N GLU A 356 34.08 25.24 -17.32
CA GLU A 356 32.98 26.04 -16.83
C GLU A 356 32.82 25.94 -15.31
N LYS A 357 32.29 26.99 -14.67
CA LYS A 357 32.05 27.00 -13.22
C LYS A 357 30.62 26.56 -12.92
N LEU A 358 30.46 25.72 -11.90
CA LEU A 358 29.15 25.38 -11.35
C LEU A 358 28.44 26.64 -10.82
N GLN A 359 27.22 26.87 -11.29
CA GLN A 359 26.35 27.96 -10.88
C GLN A 359 25.29 27.44 -9.88
N VAL A 360 24.69 28.35 -9.12
CA VAL A 360 23.64 28.03 -8.13
C VAL A 360 22.51 27.21 -8.75
N LYS A 361 22.09 27.54 -9.98
CA LYS A 361 21.05 26.82 -10.72
C LYS A 361 21.34 25.32 -10.88
N HIS A 362 22.61 24.93 -11.08
CA HIS A 362 22.98 23.52 -11.25
C HIS A 362 22.75 22.75 -9.94
N TYR A 363 23.18 23.30 -8.81
CA TYR A 363 22.95 22.69 -7.50
C TYR A 363 21.46 22.59 -7.18
N VAL A 364 20.70 23.67 -7.39
CA VAL A 364 19.27 23.73 -7.06
C VAL A 364 18.47 22.71 -7.85
N VAL A 365 18.70 22.59 -9.16
CA VAL A 365 18.03 21.60 -10.02
C VAL A 365 18.42 20.17 -9.63
N ILE A 366 19.72 19.88 -9.54
CA ILE A 366 20.21 18.52 -9.27
C ILE A 366 19.78 18.02 -7.89
N VAL A 367 19.84 18.85 -6.84
CA VAL A 367 19.41 18.44 -5.49
C VAL A 367 17.94 18.02 -5.52
N VAL A 368 17.06 18.83 -6.11
CA VAL A 368 15.62 18.54 -6.17
C VAL A 368 15.35 17.28 -6.99
N GLU A 369 15.98 17.12 -8.15
CA GLU A 369 15.83 15.92 -9.00
C GLU A 369 16.30 14.66 -8.28
N MET A 370 17.45 14.71 -7.61
CA MET A 370 18.00 13.56 -6.88
C MET A 370 17.13 13.21 -5.67
N VAL A 371 16.59 14.19 -4.95
CA VAL A 371 15.61 13.96 -3.87
C VAL A 371 14.36 13.29 -4.39
N LEU A 372 13.76 13.79 -5.48
CA LEU A 372 12.55 13.21 -6.08
C LEU A 372 12.80 11.79 -6.60
N LYS A 373 13.96 11.57 -7.24
CA LYS A 373 14.39 10.25 -7.72
C LYS A 373 14.60 9.27 -6.57
N LEU A 374 15.29 9.68 -5.50
CA LEU A 374 15.51 8.86 -4.33
C LEU A 374 14.20 8.51 -3.63
N ALA A 375 13.32 9.49 -3.43
CA ALA A 375 11.99 9.26 -2.88
C ALA A 375 11.26 8.20 -3.72
N LYS A 376 11.19 8.38 -5.05
CA LYS A 376 10.55 7.40 -5.93
C LYS A 376 11.14 5.99 -5.82
N THR A 377 12.47 5.86 -5.78
CA THR A 377 13.16 4.57 -5.61
C THR A 377 12.81 3.87 -4.29
N LEU A 378 12.64 4.64 -3.22
CA LEU A 378 12.24 4.12 -1.90
C LEU A 378 10.73 3.92 -1.77
N ASN A 379 9.96 4.13 -2.85
CA ASN A 379 8.50 4.26 -2.82
C ASN A 379 7.98 5.37 -1.88
N TRP A 380 8.89 6.29 -1.58
CA TRP A 380 8.70 7.64 -1.13
C TRP A 380 7.88 8.44 -2.15
N GLY A 381 6.92 9.26 -1.73
CA GLY A 381 6.33 10.28 -2.60
C GLY A 381 6.47 11.65 -1.96
N ILE A 382 7.07 12.63 -2.64
CA ILE A 382 7.01 14.02 -2.22
C ILE A 382 6.50 14.82 -3.40
N CYS A 383 5.38 15.50 -3.24
CA CYS A 383 4.81 16.30 -4.32
C CYS A 383 4.05 17.50 -3.81
N ARG A 384 3.84 18.45 -4.71
CA ARG A 384 2.89 19.54 -4.55
C ARG A 384 1.57 19.16 -5.22
N ASN A 385 0.46 19.44 -4.55
CA ASN A 385 -0.87 19.43 -5.15
C ASN A 385 -1.62 20.70 -4.72
N HIS A 386 -1.89 21.60 -5.68
CA HIS A 386 -2.35 22.97 -5.44
C HIS A 386 -1.39 23.75 -4.51
N GLU A 387 -1.86 24.33 -3.41
CA GLU A 387 -1.05 25.09 -2.46
C GLU A 387 -0.41 24.21 -1.38
N PHE A 388 -0.67 22.91 -1.39
CA PHE A 388 -0.27 22.00 -0.32
C PHE A 388 0.83 21.03 -0.77
N ILE A 389 1.71 20.68 0.17
CA ILE A 389 2.81 19.75 -0.02
C ILE A 389 2.44 18.45 0.68
N TYR A 390 2.63 17.33 -0.02
CA TYR A 390 2.28 16.01 0.47
C TYR A 390 3.47 15.08 0.47
N LEU A 391 3.47 14.23 1.49
CA LEU A 391 4.45 13.19 1.72
C LEU A 391 3.72 11.84 1.79
N PHE A 392 4.05 10.92 0.89
CA PHE A 392 3.55 9.55 0.87
C PHE A 392 4.48 8.67 1.69
N ASN A 393 3.96 7.85 2.60
CA ASN A 393 4.79 6.95 3.43
C ASN A 393 4.83 5.49 2.93
N GLY A 394 4.25 5.22 1.76
CA GLY A 394 4.01 3.86 1.27
C GLY A 394 2.55 3.41 1.37
N GLU A 395 1.74 4.08 2.21
CA GLU A 395 0.34 3.71 2.45
C GLU A 395 -0.63 4.85 2.16
N TYR A 396 -0.31 6.06 2.62
CA TYR A 396 -1.12 7.26 2.38
C TYR A 396 -0.28 8.54 2.35
N TRP A 397 -0.90 9.61 1.86
CA TRP A 397 -0.32 10.95 1.77
C TRP A 397 -0.68 11.77 3.00
N ASN A 398 0.30 12.44 3.60
CA ASN A 398 0.09 13.39 4.69
C ASN A 398 0.63 14.77 4.28
N LEU A 399 0.02 15.82 4.84
CA LEU A 399 0.50 17.18 4.66
C LEU A 399 1.82 17.40 5.41
N ILE A 400 2.74 18.13 4.79
CA ILE A 400 3.91 18.72 5.45
C ILE A 400 3.90 20.23 5.20
N ASP A 401 4.48 20.99 6.10
CA ASP A 401 4.58 22.44 5.95
C ASP A 401 5.82 22.87 5.16
N GLU A 402 5.84 24.15 4.79
CA GLU A 402 6.92 24.76 4.02
C GLU A 402 8.27 24.75 4.78
N GLU A 403 8.24 24.96 6.11
CA GLU A 403 9.44 25.05 6.93
C GLU A 403 10.14 23.69 7.03
N GLU A 404 9.36 22.63 7.22
CA GLU A 404 9.83 21.25 7.27
C GLU A 404 10.45 20.83 5.93
N LEU A 405 9.78 21.09 4.80
CA LEU A 405 10.31 20.81 3.47
C LEU A 405 11.59 21.59 3.19
N THR A 406 11.59 22.90 3.48
CA THR A 406 12.72 23.79 3.23
C THR A 406 13.96 23.37 4.02
N THR A 407 13.76 22.98 5.28
CA THR A 407 14.82 22.45 6.13
C THR A 407 15.36 21.14 5.58
N PHE A 408 14.49 20.21 5.20
CA PHE A 408 14.85 18.94 4.58
C PHE A 408 15.68 19.13 3.31
N LEU A 409 15.25 19.97 2.37
CA LEU A 409 15.96 20.23 1.11
C LEU A 409 17.36 20.82 1.36
N GLY A 410 17.50 21.73 2.32
CA GLY A 410 18.79 22.28 2.71
C GLY A 410 19.74 21.21 3.30
N THR A 411 19.23 20.34 4.16
CA THR A 411 20.02 19.23 4.73
C THR A 411 20.39 18.19 3.67
N ALA A 412 19.49 17.91 2.73
CA ALA A 412 19.75 17.05 1.58
C ALA A 412 20.90 17.61 0.72
N ALA A 413 20.87 18.90 0.41
CA ALA A 413 21.94 19.58 -0.34
C ALA A 413 23.31 19.46 0.36
N GLU A 414 23.37 19.69 1.68
CA GLU A 414 24.60 19.55 2.47
C GLU A 414 25.16 18.11 2.38
N LYS A 415 24.30 17.09 2.51
CA LYS A 415 24.72 15.67 2.37
C LYS A 415 25.16 15.29 0.97
N MET A 416 24.59 15.91 -0.05
CA MET A 416 24.97 15.69 -1.46
C MET A 416 26.33 16.31 -1.81
N GLY A 417 26.88 17.19 -0.96
CA GLY A 417 28.20 17.80 -1.14
C GLY A 417 28.18 19.30 -1.43
N VAL A 418 27.03 19.98 -1.28
CA VAL A 418 26.99 21.45 -1.32
C VAL A 418 27.67 22.02 -0.08
N ASP A 419 28.48 23.07 -0.24
CA ASP A 419 29.13 23.75 0.88
C ASP A 419 28.12 24.13 1.98
N LYS A 420 28.51 23.89 3.23
CA LYS A 420 27.68 24.08 4.42
C LYS A 420 27.13 25.51 4.54
N SER A 421 27.92 26.52 4.17
CA SER A 421 27.50 27.93 4.26
C SER A 421 26.41 28.22 3.22
N ASN A 422 26.57 27.70 2.00
CA ASN A 422 25.56 27.82 0.95
C ASN A 422 24.30 27.01 1.27
N ALA A 423 24.42 25.75 1.68
CA ALA A 423 23.27 24.87 1.97
C ALA A 423 22.38 25.38 3.13
N ARG A 424 22.96 26.17 4.04
CA ARG A 424 22.27 26.77 5.19
C ARG A 424 21.82 28.21 4.94
N TYR A 425 22.24 28.83 3.83
CA TYR A 425 21.85 30.19 3.51
C TYR A 425 20.37 30.26 3.09
N PHE A 426 19.62 31.17 3.69
CA PHE A 426 18.16 31.25 3.50
C PHE A 426 17.75 31.44 2.03
N ASN A 427 18.48 32.27 1.27
CA ASN A 427 18.19 32.48 -0.15
C ASN A 427 18.41 31.21 -0.98
N PHE A 428 19.38 30.37 -0.63
CA PHE A 428 19.62 29.11 -1.33
C PHE A 428 18.50 28.10 -1.01
N ARG A 429 18.07 28.03 0.25
CA ARG A 429 16.94 27.20 0.68
C ARG A 429 15.62 27.64 0.04
N ASP A 430 15.37 28.94 -0.03
CA ASP A 430 14.21 29.50 -0.74
C ASP A 430 14.23 29.15 -2.24
N GLN A 431 15.41 29.18 -2.88
CA GLN A 431 15.56 28.73 -4.27
C GLN A 431 15.30 27.23 -4.44
N LEU A 432 15.78 26.38 -3.52
CA LEU A 432 15.47 24.95 -3.51
C LEU A 432 13.97 24.69 -3.38
N TYR A 433 13.31 25.39 -2.45
CA TYR A 433 11.88 25.31 -2.27
C TYR A 433 11.13 25.72 -3.54
N LYS A 434 11.42 26.90 -4.10
CA LYS A 434 10.80 27.39 -5.33
C LYS A 434 11.02 26.45 -6.52
N GLN A 435 12.22 25.88 -6.64
CA GLN A 435 12.51 24.87 -7.65
C GLN A 435 11.66 23.61 -7.45
N PHE A 436 11.58 23.10 -6.22
CA PHE A 436 10.71 21.96 -5.90
C PHE A 436 9.26 22.24 -6.26
N ILE A 437 8.72 23.38 -5.86
CA ILE A 437 7.35 23.81 -6.14
C ILE A 437 7.06 23.92 -7.64
N ALA A 438 8.07 24.23 -8.46
CA ALA A 438 7.96 24.30 -9.91
C ALA A 438 7.95 22.93 -10.62
N VAL A 439 8.66 21.93 -10.09
CA VAL A 439 8.86 20.63 -10.77
C VAL A 439 8.12 19.45 -10.14
N ALA A 440 7.83 19.50 -8.84
CA ALA A 440 7.23 18.40 -8.08
C ALA A 440 5.69 18.41 -8.13
N ASN A 441 5.08 19.00 -9.16
CA ASN A 441 3.63 19.07 -9.28
C ASN A 441 3.06 17.69 -9.62
N LEU A 442 2.21 17.14 -8.75
CA LEU A 442 1.46 15.93 -9.07
C LEU A 442 0.22 16.35 -9.88
N PRO A 443 0.07 15.91 -11.15
CA PRO A 443 -1.18 16.15 -11.88
C PRO A 443 -2.34 15.56 -11.09
N LYS A 444 -3.51 16.21 -11.17
CA LYS A 444 -4.72 15.78 -10.44
C LYS A 444 -4.95 14.29 -10.72
N PRO A 445 -4.89 13.41 -9.71
CA PRO A 445 -5.07 11.99 -9.94
C PRO A 445 -6.50 11.78 -10.45
N GLU A 446 -6.62 11.22 -11.65
CA GLU A 446 -7.91 10.82 -12.21
C GLU A 446 -8.42 9.65 -11.38
N ARG A 447 -9.50 9.87 -10.65
CA ARG A 447 -10.21 8.80 -9.95
C ARG A 447 -11.44 8.41 -10.77
N PRO A 448 -11.73 7.11 -10.90
CA PRO A 448 -12.97 6.68 -11.54
C PRO A 448 -14.16 7.33 -10.82
N HIS A 449 -15.09 7.89 -11.59
CA HIS A 449 -16.25 8.59 -11.04
C HIS A 449 -17.18 7.68 -10.22
N ASP A 450 -17.19 6.38 -10.52
CA ASP A 450 -18.11 5.40 -9.95
C ASP A 450 -17.46 4.49 -8.88
N THR A 451 -16.27 4.85 -8.41
CA THR A 451 -15.51 4.05 -7.45
C THR A 451 -15.28 4.82 -6.16
N VAL A 452 -15.69 4.23 -5.04
CA VAL A 452 -15.37 4.72 -3.69
C VAL A 452 -14.13 3.98 -3.20
N ILE A 453 -13.14 4.71 -2.70
CA ILE A 453 -11.92 4.14 -2.12
C ILE A 453 -11.73 4.62 -0.68
N ILE A 454 -11.43 3.68 0.21
CA ILE A 454 -11.24 3.90 1.66
C ILE A 454 -9.92 3.26 2.06
N ASN A 455 -9.05 4.00 2.74
CA ASN A 455 -7.74 3.50 3.11
C ASN A 455 -7.73 2.99 4.56
N LEU A 456 -7.29 1.76 4.79
CA LEU A 456 -7.23 1.08 6.09
C LEU A 456 -5.78 0.65 6.38
N LEU A 457 -5.52 0.07 7.56
CA LEU A 457 -4.16 -0.40 7.91
C LEU A 457 -3.69 -1.58 7.04
N ASN A 458 -4.60 -2.42 6.55
CA ASN A 458 -4.28 -3.59 5.74
C ASN A 458 -4.52 -3.43 4.23
N GLY A 459 -4.85 -2.22 3.75
CA GLY A 459 -4.96 -1.92 2.33
C GLY A 459 -5.95 -0.82 1.97
N THR A 460 -6.11 -0.59 0.67
CA THR A 460 -7.13 0.30 0.11
C THR A 460 -8.34 -0.54 -0.27
N PHE A 461 -9.47 -0.27 0.38
CA PHE A 461 -10.75 -0.90 0.09
C PHE A 461 -11.44 -0.15 -1.05
N GLU A 462 -11.70 -0.86 -2.14
CA GLU A 462 -12.31 -0.34 -3.36
C GLU A 462 -13.73 -0.88 -3.51
N ILE A 463 -14.69 0.02 -3.69
CA ILE A 463 -16.12 -0.28 -3.74
C ILE A 463 -16.70 0.30 -5.03
N THR A 464 -17.35 -0.56 -5.79
CA THR A 464 -18.17 -0.22 -6.96
C THR A 464 -19.59 -0.76 -6.74
N SER A 465 -20.50 -0.50 -7.67
CA SER A 465 -21.86 -1.07 -7.61
C SER A 465 -21.91 -2.60 -7.72
N GLU A 466 -20.86 -3.24 -8.25
CA GLU A 466 -20.85 -4.68 -8.54
C GLU A 466 -19.83 -5.45 -7.70
N LYS A 467 -18.76 -4.80 -7.26
CA LYS A 467 -17.61 -5.47 -6.63
C LYS A 467 -17.02 -4.64 -5.51
N THR A 468 -16.65 -5.32 -4.42
CA THR A 468 -15.83 -4.80 -3.32
C THR A 468 -14.56 -5.61 -3.20
N VAL A 469 -13.40 -4.95 -3.19
CA VAL A 469 -12.10 -5.61 -3.06
C VAL A 469 -11.18 -4.81 -2.16
N LEU A 470 -10.52 -5.49 -1.22
CA LEU A 470 -9.34 -4.99 -0.54
C LEU A 470 -8.13 -5.23 -1.43
N ARG A 471 -7.44 -4.16 -1.82
CA ARG A 471 -6.19 -4.21 -2.58
C ARG A 471 -5.08 -3.48 -1.86
N GLU A 472 -3.87 -3.62 -2.35
CA GLU A 472 -2.73 -2.89 -1.82
C GLU A 472 -2.81 -1.38 -2.08
N PHE A 473 -2.03 -0.65 -1.27
CA PHE A 473 -1.87 0.79 -1.36
C PHE A 473 -1.23 1.21 -2.68
N ARG A 474 -1.77 2.27 -3.28
CA ARG A 474 -1.20 2.88 -4.48
C ARG A 474 -1.04 4.38 -4.26
N SER A 475 0.17 4.89 -4.46
CA SER A 475 0.45 6.32 -4.38
C SER A 475 -0.42 7.13 -5.36
N SER A 476 -0.73 6.54 -6.52
CA SER A 476 -1.60 7.11 -7.56
C SER A 476 -3.05 7.37 -7.10
N ASP A 477 -3.53 6.67 -6.07
CA ASP A 477 -4.87 6.93 -5.52
C ASP A 477 -4.93 8.29 -4.83
N PHE A 478 -3.78 8.80 -4.37
CA PHE A 478 -3.66 10.04 -3.63
C PHE A 478 -4.57 10.08 -2.39
N MET A 479 -4.58 9.01 -1.58
CA MET A 479 -5.36 8.96 -0.35
C MET A 479 -4.74 9.87 0.71
N PRO A 480 -5.43 10.94 1.17
CA PRO A 480 -4.86 11.89 2.14
C PRO A 480 -5.10 11.45 3.60
N TYR A 481 -5.51 10.21 3.80
CA TYR A 481 -5.79 9.64 5.12
C TYR A 481 -5.67 8.12 5.10
N GLN A 482 -5.61 7.55 6.31
CA GLN A 482 -5.74 6.12 6.58
C GLN A 482 -6.54 5.95 7.89
N LEU A 483 -7.48 5.01 7.90
CA LEU A 483 -8.26 4.64 9.07
C LEU A 483 -7.41 3.73 9.98
N GLY A 484 -7.52 3.90 11.30
CA GLY A 484 -6.63 3.29 12.29
C GLY A 484 -6.95 1.84 12.67
N PHE A 485 -7.51 1.05 11.75
CA PHE A 485 -7.84 -0.37 11.97
C PHE A 485 -7.78 -1.18 10.67
N ASP A 486 -7.70 -2.50 10.79
CA ASP A 486 -7.75 -3.46 9.68
C ASP A 486 -9.19 -3.76 9.26
N TYR A 487 -9.43 -3.90 7.96
CA TYR A 487 -10.66 -4.53 7.47
C TYR A 487 -10.61 -6.05 7.68
N ASN A 488 -11.65 -6.60 8.31
CA ASN A 488 -11.84 -8.03 8.48
C ASN A 488 -13.31 -8.38 8.12
N PRO A 489 -13.56 -9.15 7.05
CA PRO A 489 -14.92 -9.50 6.63
C PRO A 489 -15.71 -10.29 7.68
N GLU A 490 -15.02 -11.04 8.55
CA GLU A 490 -15.65 -11.88 9.59
C GLU A 490 -15.83 -11.13 10.91
N ALA A 491 -15.34 -9.88 11.02
CA ALA A 491 -15.46 -9.11 12.25
C ALA A 491 -16.92 -8.75 12.54
N LYS A 492 -17.30 -8.94 13.81
CA LYS A 492 -18.63 -8.60 14.34
C LYS A 492 -18.50 -7.47 15.35
N ALA A 493 -19.60 -6.73 15.56
CA ALA A 493 -19.68 -5.67 16.56
C ALA A 493 -20.92 -5.85 17.47
N PRO A 494 -20.94 -6.90 18.31
CA PRO A 494 -22.10 -7.22 19.15
C PRO A 494 -22.43 -6.11 20.16
N LEU A 495 -21.44 -5.51 20.84
CA LEU A 495 -21.69 -4.42 21.80
C LEU A 495 -22.22 -3.18 21.09
N PHE A 496 -21.70 -2.84 19.92
CA PHE A 496 -22.23 -1.75 19.10
C PHE A 496 -23.66 -2.00 18.64
N ALA A 497 -23.96 -3.23 18.20
CA ALA A 497 -25.31 -3.60 17.79
C ALA A 497 -26.31 -3.55 18.95
N GLU A 498 -25.92 -4.03 20.14
CA GLU A 498 -26.72 -3.93 21.37
C GLU A 498 -26.97 -2.47 21.75
N TYR A 499 -25.92 -1.65 21.74
CA TYR A 499 -26.00 -0.21 21.95
C TYR A 499 -27.02 0.44 21.00
N LEU A 500 -26.91 0.21 19.68
CA LEU A 500 -27.84 0.77 18.70
C LEU A 500 -29.27 0.30 18.91
N ASN A 501 -29.47 -0.99 19.21
CA ASN A 501 -30.81 -1.52 19.50
C ASN A 501 -31.43 -0.90 20.75
N LYS A 502 -30.62 -0.52 21.74
CA LYS A 502 -31.09 0.13 22.95
C LYS A 502 -31.47 1.59 22.71
N VAL A 503 -30.60 2.36 22.05
CA VAL A 503 -30.79 3.82 21.92
C VAL A 503 -31.63 4.24 20.71
N LEU A 504 -31.67 3.39 19.68
CA LEU A 504 -32.32 3.65 18.40
C LEU A 504 -32.94 2.35 17.83
N PRO A 505 -33.99 1.80 18.47
CA PRO A 505 -34.53 0.47 18.14
C PRO A 505 -35.12 0.35 16.73
N ASP A 506 -35.58 1.46 16.14
CA ASP A 506 -36.07 1.48 14.77
C ASP A 506 -34.94 1.18 13.77
N LYS A 507 -35.04 0.02 13.12
CA LYS A 507 -34.04 -0.48 12.18
C LYS A 507 -33.83 0.45 10.99
N LYS A 508 -34.87 1.14 10.52
CA LYS A 508 -34.72 2.09 9.41
C LYS A 508 -33.88 3.30 9.81
N LYS A 509 -34.00 3.78 11.05
CA LYS A 509 -33.13 4.85 11.57
C LYS A 509 -31.66 4.38 11.64
N GLN A 510 -31.42 3.13 12.05
CA GLN A 510 -30.08 2.52 12.04
C GLN A 510 -29.52 2.41 10.61
N GLU A 511 -30.33 1.98 9.64
CA GLU A 511 -29.93 1.91 8.23
C GLU A 511 -29.53 3.28 7.67
N ILE A 512 -30.30 4.33 7.96
CA ILE A 512 -29.98 5.70 7.58
C ILE A 512 -28.64 6.16 8.20
N LEU A 513 -28.36 5.80 9.46
CA LEU A 513 -27.06 6.11 10.08
C LEU A 513 -25.91 5.40 9.35
N ALA A 514 -26.05 4.11 9.06
CA ALA A 514 -25.04 3.35 8.31
C ALA A 514 -24.81 3.96 6.92
N GLU A 515 -25.89 4.26 6.20
CA GLU A 515 -25.86 4.90 4.89
C GLU A 515 -25.18 6.26 4.94
N TYR A 516 -25.45 7.07 5.97
CA TYR A 516 -24.83 8.39 6.09
C TYR A 516 -23.32 8.29 6.40
N LEU A 517 -22.92 7.38 7.30
CA LEU A 517 -21.50 7.12 7.55
C LEU A 517 -20.80 6.54 6.32
N GLY A 518 -21.47 5.72 5.52
CA GLY A 518 -20.98 5.28 4.22
C GLY A 518 -20.86 6.45 3.24
N TYR A 519 -21.90 7.28 3.17
CA TYR A 519 -21.98 8.45 2.30
C TYR A 519 -20.83 9.43 2.54
N VAL A 520 -20.30 9.54 3.77
CA VAL A 520 -19.09 10.35 4.09
C VAL A 520 -17.91 10.04 3.16
N PHE A 521 -17.74 8.80 2.72
CA PHE A 521 -16.67 8.41 1.80
C PHE A 521 -16.98 8.71 0.33
N ILE A 522 -18.23 9.03 -0.01
CA ILE A 522 -18.67 9.33 -1.37
C ILE A 522 -18.47 10.80 -1.70
N ARG A 523 -17.77 11.05 -2.80
CA ARG A 523 -17.54 12.41 -3.30
C ARG A 523 -18.81 13.00 -3.94
N PRO A 524 -19.01 14.32 -3.86
CA PRO A 524 -20.13 14.99 -4.55
C PRO A 524 -20.17 14.73 -6.06
N THR A 525 -19.02 14.47 -6.70
CA THR A 525 -18.93 14.13 -8.12
C THR A 525 -19.51 12.76 -8.48
N THR A 526 -19.65 11.87 -7.50
CA THR A 526 -20.17 10.50 -7.67
C THR A 526 -21.65 10.44 -7.30
N LEU A 527 -22.01 11.00 -6.13
CA LEU A 527 -23.39 11.04 -5.66
C LEU A 527 -23.60 12.29 -4.80
N LYS A 528 -24.58 13.11 -5.15
CA LYS A 528 -24.93 14.35 -4.43
C LYS A 528 -26.36 14.25 -3.90
N LEU A 529 -26.49 13.88 -2.62
CA LEU A 529 -27.78 13.76 -1.93
C LEU A 529 -28.21 15.04 -1.20
N GLU A 530 -27.30 16.00 -1.04
CA GLU A 530 -27.54 17.29 -0.38
C GLU A 530 -28.17 17.16 1.02
N LYS A 531 -27.65 16.26 1.86
CA LYS A 531 -28.14 16.06 3.24
C LYS A 531 -27.06 16.37 4.28
N THR A 532 -27.49 17.00 5.38
CA THR A 532 -26.79 17.05 6.67
C THR A 532 -27.52 16.16 7.67
N LEU A 533 -26.78 15.42 8.50
CA LEU A 533 -27.34 14.53 9.51
C LEU A 533 -27.45 15.24 10.86
N LEU A 534 -28.66 15.28 11.42
CA LEU A 534 -28.91 15.80 12.76
C LEU A 534 -29.36 14.67 13.69
N LEU A 535 -28.63 14.47 14.79
CA LEU A 535 -29.04 13.56 15.85
C LEU A 535 -29.71 14.39 16.96
N TYR A 536 -31.03 14.31 17.02
CA TYR A 536 -31.88 15.16 17.88
C TYR A 536 -32.33 14.43 19.13
N GLY A 537 -32.19 15.03 20.33
CA GLY A 537 -32.82 14.50 21.55
C GLY A 537 -32.39 15.22 22.83
N SER A 538 -33.06 14.96 23.96
CA SER A 538 -32.96 15.75 25.20
C SER A 538 -31.71 15.52 26.07
N GLY A 539 -30.79 14.64 25.67
CA GLY A 539 -29.60 14.28 26.45
C GLY A 539 -29.77 12.92 27.16
N ALA A 540 -28.66 12.29 27.55
CA ALA A 540 -28.64 10.91 28.07
C ALA A 540 -29.27 9.84 27.14
N ASN A 541 -29.30 10.10 25.82
CA ASN A 541 -29.85 9.18 24.82
C ASN A 541 -28.78 8.38 24.06
N GLY A 542 -27.52 8.38 24.52
CA GLY A 542 -26.41 7.67 23.85
C GLY A 542 -25.71 8.42 22.70
N LYS A 543 -26.19 9.59 22.25
CA LYS A 543 -25.58 10.37 21.15
C LYS A 543 -24.06 10.60 21.31
N SER A 544 -23.57 10.82 22.53
CA SER A 544 -22.14 10.99 22.81
C SER A 544 -21.33 9.71 22.58
N VAL A 545 -21.89 8.54 22.89
CA VAL A 545 -21.27 7.23 22.61
C VAL A 545 -21.11 7.03 21.10
N PHE A 546 -22.16 7.32 20.32
CA PHE A 546 -22.08 7.26 18.85
C PHE A 546 -21.02 8.23 18.30
N TYR A 547 -20.99 9.46 18.81
CA TYR A 547 -19.99 10.46 18.44
C TYR A 547 -18.55 9.96 18.65
N GLU A 548 -18.24 9.42 19.83
CA GLU A 548 -16.91 8.89 20.15
C GLU A 548 -16.49 7.74 19.22
N ILE A 549 -17.42 6.81 18.96
CA ILE A 549 -17.19 5.67 18.06
C ILE A 549 -16.91 6.16 16.64
N VAL A 550 -17.75 7.06 16.10
CA VAL A 550 -17.58 7.60 14.73
C VAL A 550 -16.28 8.39 14.60
N ARG A 551 -15.95 9.23 15.58
CA ARG A 551 -14.70 10.01 15.60
C ARG A 551 -13.48 9.09 15.57
N LYS A 552 -13.51 7.98 16.31
CA LYS A 552 -12.41 7.02 16.33
C LYS A 552 -12.37 6.14 15.09
N LEU A 553 -13.53 5.72 14.57
CA LEU A 553 -13.66 4.98 13.31
C LEU A 553 -13.06 5.78 12.14
N LEU A 554 -13.43 7.06 12.01
CA LEU A 554 -12.92 7.91 10.93
C LEU A 554 -11.51 8.42 11.21
N GLY A 555 -11.05 8.41 12.46
CA GLY A 555 -9.78 8.98 12.89
C GLY A 555 -9.88 10.48 13.18
N SER A 556 -9.34 10.91 14.32
CA SER A 556 -9.44 12.30 14.79
C SER A 556 -8.85 13.32 13.81
N GLN A 557 -7.85 12.93 13.03
CA GLN A 557 -7.25 13.74 11.98
C GLN A 557 -8.18 13.97 10.78
N ASN A 558 -9.20 13.14 10.59
CA ASN A 558 -10.18 13.24 9.50
C ASN A 558 -11.49 13.90 9.94
N THR A 559 -11.61 14.22 11.24
CA THR A 559 -12.79 14.84 11.82
C THR A 559 -12.52 16.29 12.25
N SER A 560 -13.54 17.14 12.22
CA SER A 560 -13.55 18.48 12.81
C SER A 560 -14.83 18.70 13.61
N GLU A 561 -14.87 19.73 14.47
CA GLU A 561 -15.93 19.92 15.47
C GLU A 561 -16.49 21.36 15.44
N PHE A 562 -16.46 22.04 14.30
CA PHE A 562 -16.91 23.43 14.19
C PHE A 562 -18.44 23.51 14.17
N SER A 563 -19.00 24.42 14.97
CA SER A 563 -20.45 24.69 14.97
C SER A 563 -20.92 25.21 13.62
N LEU A 564 -22.21 25.01 13.32
CA LEU A 564 -22.75 25.46 12.04
C LEU A 564 -22.63 26.99 11.86
N GLN A 565 -22.87 27.75 12.94
CA GLN A 565 -22.68 29.21 12.95
C GLN A 565 -21.25 29.63 12.56
N SER A 566 -20.23 28.92 13.09
CA SER A 566 -18.82 29.19 12.76
C SER A 566 -18.51 28.93 11.29
N LEU A 567 -19.09 27.88 10.71
CA LEU A 567 -18.86 27.52 9.30
C LEU A 567 -19.56 28.48 8.33
N THR A 568 -20.68 29.09 8.73
CA THR A 568 -21.43 30.03 7.90
C THR A 568 -21.12 31.50 8.15
N ASN A 569 -20.07 31.82 8.90
CA ASN A 569 -19.72 33.21 9.17
C ASN A 569 -19.05 33.91 7.96
N ASP A 570 -18.95 35.24 8.00
CA ASP A 570 -18.44 36.02 6.87
C ASP A 570 -16.92 35.89 6.68
N ASN A 571 -16.16 35.57 7.73
CA ASN A 571 -14.69 35.57 7.67
C ASN A 571 -14.09 34.29 7.05
N GLY A 572 -14.83 33.16 7.03
CA GLY A 572 -14.46 31.95 6.31
C GLY A 572 -13.26 31.18 6.86
N TYR A 573 -12.80 31.50 8.07
CA TYR A 573 -11.64 30.86 8.69
C TYR A 573 -11.88 29.38 8.98
N TYR A 574 -13.03 29.06 9.56
CA TYR A 574 -13.37 27.68 9.91
C TYR A 574 -13.67 26.82 8.68
N ARG A 575 -14.11 27.44 7.57
CA ARG A 575 -14.29 26.73 6.29
C ARG A 575 -12.97 26.22 5.71
N ALA A 576 -11.86 26.95 5.93
CA ALA A 576 -10.54 26.47 5.52
C ALA A 576 -10.13 25.21 6.31
N MET A 577 -10.53 25.11 7.58
CA MET A 577 -10.14 24.02 8.48
C MET A 577 -10.89 22.70 8.25
N ILE A 578 -11.99 22.73 7.49
CA ILE A 578 -12.75 21.53 7.09
C ILE A 578 -12.34 20.98 5.72
N ALA A 579 -11.40 21.64 5.04
CA ALA A 579 -10.81 21.14 3.80
C ALA A 579 -10.11 19.80 4.05
N ASN A 580 -10.26 18.86 3.11
CA ASN A 580 -9.68 17.49 3.20
C ASN A 580 -10.09 16.67 4.43
N LYS A 581 -11.07 17.12 5.23
CA LYS A 581 -11.68 16.33 6.31
C LYS A 581 -12.79 15.45 5.72
N LEU A 582 -13.05 14.30 6.36
CA LEU A 582 -14.16 13.42 6.01
C LEU A 582 -15.47 13.96 6.59
N VAL A 583 -15.46 14.33 7.87
CA VAL A 583 -16.66 14.80 8.57
C VAL A 583 -16.37 15.97 9.50
N ASN A 584 -17.30 16.92 9.53
CA ASN A 584 -17.44 17.88 10.60
C ASN A 584 -18.58 17.39 11.50
N TYR A 585 -18.23 16.86 12.66
CA TYR A 585 -19.18 16.35 13.65
C TYR A 585 -19.15 17.26 14.88
N ALA A 586 -20.14 18.14 15.01
CA ALA A 586 -20.22 19.09 16.13
C ALA A 586 -21.47 18.87 17.00
N SER A 587 -21.50 19.46 18.19
CA SER A 587 -22.62 19.37 19.15
C SER A 587 -23.54 20.59 19.14
N GLU A 588 -23.31 21.55 18.23
CA GLU A 588 -24.02 22.83 18.22
C GLU A 588 -24.42 23.26 16.81
N ILE A 589 -25.72 23.50 16.65
CA ILE A 589 -26.32 24.10 15.45
C ILE A 589 -27.00 25.45 15.74
N ASN A 590 -27.07 25.86 17.01
CA ASN A 590 -27.76 27.07 17.44
C ASN A 590 -27.01 28.33 16.97
N GLY A 591 -27.75 29.40 16.65
CA GLY A 591 -27.19 30.71 16.31
C GLY A 591 -27.63 31.26 14.95
N LYS A 592 -27.06 32.41 14.57
CA LYS A 592 -27.37 33.08 13.31
C LYS A 592 -26.69 32.33 12.15
N LEU A 593 -27.51 31.74 11.29
CA LEU A 593 -27.07 30.96 10.13
C LEU A 593 -27.12 31.80 8.86
N GLU A 594 -26.01 31.86 8.12
CA GLU A 594 -26.06 32.34 6.73
C GLU A 594 -26.56 31.19 5.84
N THR A 595 -27.80 31.31 5.39
CA THR A 595 -28.53 30.23 4.71
C THR A 595 -27.94 29.86 3.36
N SER A 596 -27.37 30.81 2.62
CA SER A 596 -26.76 30.54 1.31
C SER A 596 -25.48 29.73 1.45
N ILE A 597 -24.62 30.06 2.42
CA ILE A 597 -23.39 29.31 2.73
C ILE A 597 -23.74 27.92 3.25
N PHE A 598 -24.74 27.80 4.13
CA PHE A 598 -25.24 26.48 4.57
C PHE A 598 -25.66 25.61 3.38
N LYS A 599 -26.43 26.19 2.45
CA LYS A 599 -26.93 25.47 1.28
C LYS A 599 -25.79 24.99 0.39
N GLN A 600 -24.75 25.82 0.20
CA GLN A 600 -23.53 25.46 -0.54
C GLN A 600 -22.77 24.32 0.15
N LEU A 601 -22.54 24.44 1.46
CA LEU A 601 -21.81 23.45 2.26
C LEU A 601 -22.47 22.06 2.22
N VAL A 602 -23.79 21.99 2.42
CA VAL A 602 -24.51 20.70 2.38
C VAL A 602 -24.57 20.12 0.96
N SER A 603 -24.61 20.99 -0.05
CA SER A 603 -24.58 20.59 -1.45
C SER A 603 -23.18 20.17 -1.94
N GLY A 604 -22.12 20.34 -1.14
CA GLY A 604 -20.75 20.05 -1.58
C GLY A 604 -20.27 20.98 -2.70
N GLU A 605 -20.83 22.20 -2.78
CA GLU A 605 -20.43 23.19 -3.77
C GLU A 605 -19.12 23.87 -3.35
N PRO A 606 -18.32 24.39 -4.30
CA PRO A 606 -17.13 25.16 -3.98
C PRO A 606 -17.47 26.35 -3.07
N VAL A 607 -16.76 26.50 -1.96
CA VAL A 607 -16.96 27.59 -0.99
C VAL A 607 -15.69 28.42 -0.82
N GLU A 608 -15.87 29.72 -0.65
CA GLU A 608 -14.76 30.62 -0.33
C GLU A 608 -14.29 30.42 1.11
N ALA A 609 -12.99 30.31 1.29
CA ALA A 609 -12.32 30.21 2.58
C ALA A 609 -11.07 31.08 2.61
N ARG A 610 -10.59 31.34 3.83
CA ARG A 610 -9.41 32.18 4.05
C ARG A 610 -8.68 31.71 5.31
N LEU A 611 -7.36 31.70 5.30
CA LEU A 611 -6.55 31.58 6.51
C LEU A 611 -6.30 32.96 7.12
N PRO A 612 -6.10 33.09 8.44
CA PRO A 612 -5.70 34.36 9.05
C PRO A 612 -4.50 34.96 8.29
N TYR A 613 -4.64 36.21 7.86
CA TYR A 613 -3.64 36.94 7.04
C TYR A 613 -3.31 36.35 5.66
N GLY A 614 -3.94 35.23 5.26
CA GLY A 614 -3.78 34.62 3.94
C GLY A 614 -4.66 35.26 2.85
N ARG A 615 -4.42 34.88 1.59
CA ARG A 615 -5.28 35.23 0.45
C ARG A 615 -6.55 34.34 0.46
N PRO A 616 -7.71 34.86 0.03
CA PRO A 616 -8.89 34.02 -0.17
C PRO A 616 -8.62 32.92 -1.21
N PHE A 617 -9.20 31.75 -0.99
CA PHE A 617 -9.14 30.62 -1.91
C PHE A 617 -10.46 29.83 -1.87
N THR A 618 -10.65 28.93 -2.84
CA THR A 618 -11.85 28.11 -2.93
C THR A 618 -11.58 26.69 -2.45
N VAL A 619 -12.44 26.17 -1.57
CA VAL A 619 -12.42 24.79 -1.11
C VAL A 619 -13.49 24.00 -1.87
N THR A 620 -13.09 22.91 -2.51
CA THR A 620 -14.00 22.06 -3.31
C THR A 620 -14.26 20.70 -2.68
N ASP A 621 -13.28 20.15 -1.95
CA ASP A 621 -13.37 18.87 -1.25
C ASP A 621 -13.23 19.09 0.26
N TYR A 622 -14.34 18.94 0.97
CA TYR A 622 -14.42 19.20 2.41
C TYR A 622 -15.40 18.26 3.09
N ALA A 623 -15.37 18.30 4.42
CA ALA A 623 -16.11 17.43 5.30
C ALA A 623 -17.63 17.47 5.07
N LYS A 624 -18.27 16.30 5.11
CA LYS A 624 -19.73 16.21 5.29
C LYS A 624 -20.11 16.60 6.71
N MET A 625 -21.39 16.91 6.93
CA MET A 625 -21.84 17.51 8.18
C MET A 625 -22.66 16.56 9.04
N ILE A 626 -22.31 16.43 10.31
CA ILE A 626 -23.11 15.75 11.33
C ILE A 626 -23.22 16.70 12.52
N PHE A 627 -24.41 16.83 13.10
CA PHE A 627 -24.59 17.58 14.33
C PHE A 627 -25.40 16.80 15.35
N ASN A 628 -24.89 16.72 16.58
CA ASN A 628 -25.74 16.42 17.73
C ASN A 628 -26.45 17.71 18.14
N CYS A 629 -27.74 17.66 18.41
CA CYS A 629 -28.50 18.84 18.83
C CYS A 629 -29.61 18.47 19.82
N ASN A 630 -29.86 19.38 20.77
CA ASN A 630 -30.99 19.30 21.69
C ASN A 630 -32.08 20.30 21.30
N GLU A 631 -31.70 21.36 20.58
CA GLU A 631 -32.60 22.36 20.02
C GLU A 631 -32.25 22.56 18.55
N LEU A 632 -33.26 22.83 17.73
CA LEU A 632 -33.10 23.15 16.32
C LEU A 632 -33.17 24.67 16.10
N PRO A 633 -32.51 25.21 15.06
CA PRO A 633 -32.53 26.65 14.81
C PRO A 633 -33.94 27.16 14.50
N LYS A 634 -34.39 28.21 15.22
CA LYS A 634 -35.77 28.73 15.11
C LYS A 634 -35.92 29.80 14.02
N ASP A 635 -34.97 30.74 13.92
CA ASP A 635 -34.99 31.83 12.93
C ASP A 635 -34.39 31.38 11.59
N VAL A 636 -35.16 30.64 10.80
CA VAL A 636 -34.68 30.00 9.57
C VAL A 636 -35.48 30.36 8.31
N GLU A 637 -34.88 30.04 7.16
CA GLU A 637 -35.53 30.18 5.86
C GLU A 637 -36.68 29.19 5.71
N GLN A 638 -37.87 29.71 5.40
CA GLN A 638 -39.10 28.92 5.29
C GLN A 638 -39.32 28.40 3.86
N THR A 639 -38.37 27.61 3.34
CA THR A 639 -38.43 27.04 1.97
C THR A 639 -38.08 25.56 1.94
N GLU A 640 -38.66 24.82 0.98
CA GLU A 640 -38.30 23.41 0.75
C GLU A 640 -36.81 23.24 0.45
N ALA A 641 -36.20 24.21 -0.23
CA ALA A 641 -34.77 24.21 -0.49
C ALA A 641 -33.96 24.16 0.81
N TYR A 642 -34.39 24.86 1.87
CA TYR A 642 -33.75 24.77 3.17
C TYR A 642 -34.05 23.44 3.87
N PHE A 643 -35.33 23.09 4.07
CA PHE A 643 -35.70 21.93 4.88
C PHE A 643 -35.30 20.59 4.28
N ARG A 644 -35.26 20.45 2.95
CA ARG A 644 -34.83 19.20 2.31
C ARG A 644 -33.38 18.83 2.61
N ARG A 645 -32.56 19.76 3.12
CA ARG A 645 -31.16 19.49 3.47
C ARG A 645 -31.00 18.76 4.79
N PHE A 646 -32.02 18.70 5.63
CA PHE A 646 -31.93 18.03 6.92
C PHE A 646 -32.36 16.57 6.85
N LEU A 647 -31.57 15.72 7.48
CA LEU A 647 -31.88 14.33 7.81
C LEU A 647 -31.89 14.24 9.33
N ILE A 648 -33.08 14.37 9.93
CA ILE A 648 -33.25 14.49 11.39
C ILE A 648 -33.59 13.12 11.97
N ILE A 649 -32.70 12.56 12.76
CA ILE A 649 -32.90 11.28 13.44
C ILE A 649 -33.20 11.56 14.92
N PRO A 650 -34.45 11.35 15.38
CA PRO A 650 -34.81 11.53 16.77
C PRO A 650 -34.34 10.34 17.62
N PHE A 651 -33.52 10.64 18.62
CA PHE A 651 -33.07 9.75 19.70
C PHE A 651 -34.00 9.92 20.91
N GLU A 652 -35.09 9.17 20.91
CA GLU A 652 -36.21 9.33 21.85
C GLU A 652 -36.00 8.57 23.18
N ILE A 653 -35.11 7.57 23.18
CA ILE A 653 -34.87 6.72 24.35
C ILE A 653 -33.89 7.40 25.31
N THR A 654 -34.34 7.72 26.52
CA THR A 654 -33.48 8.23 27.60
C THR A 654 -33.00 7.05 28.45
N ILE A 655 -31.68 6.94 28.63
CA ILE A 655 -31.06 5.84 29.38
C ILE A 655 -30.97 6.22 30.86
N PRO A 656 -31.58 5.44 31.79
CA PRO A 656 -31.49 5.70 33.22
C PRO A 656 -30.04 5.69 33.71
N GLU A 657 -29.69 6.55 34.68
CA GLU A 657 -28.32 6.70 35.18
C GLU A 657 -27.71 5.37 35.66
N ALA A 658 -28.51 4.52 36.32
CA ALA A 658 -28.09 3.20 36.79
C ALA A 658 -27.68 2.23 35.67
N GLU A 659 -28.16 2.45 34.44
CA GLU A 659 -27.86 1.62 33.26
C GLU A 659 -26.82 2.25 32.33
N GLN A 660 -26.30 3.43 32.67
CA GLN A 660 -25.31 4.13 31.85
C GLN A 660 -23.90 3.56 32.07
N ASP A 661 -23.41 2.81 31.09
CA ASP A 661 -22.00 2.42 31.04
C ASP A 661 -21.16 3.56 30.44
N LYS A 662 -20.46 4.29 31.31
CA LYS A 662 -19.57 5.41 30.94
C LYS A 662 -18.35 4.98 30.12
N GLN A 663 -18.03 3.69 30.05
CA GLN A 663 -16.90 3.13 29.30
C GLN A 663 -17.33 2.39 28.03
N LEU A 664 -18.63 2.41 27.69
CA LEU A 664 -19.17 1.65 26.57
C LEU A 664 -18.49 1.99 25.24
N ALA A 665 -18.26 3.27 24.97
CA ALA A 665 -17.58 3.72 23.77
C ALA A 665 -16.15 3.14 23.68
N GLN A 666 -15.39 3.19 24.78
CA GLN A 666 -14.02 2.69 24.84
C GLN A 666 -13.96 1.17 24.64
N LYS A 667 -14.92 0.41 25.19
CA LYS A 667 -15.02 -1.05 25.00
C LYS A 667 -15.27 -1.41 23.53
N ILE A 668 -16.18 -0.69 22.85
CA ILE A 668 -16.47 -0.88 21.42
C ILE A 668 -15.25 -0.49 20.59
N ILE A 669 -14.65 0.68 20.86
CA ILE A 669 -13.47 1.19 20.14
C ILE A 669 -12.29 0.22 20.23
N ALA A 670 -12.06 -0.39 21.39
CA ALA A 670 -10.92 -1.27 21.58
C ALA A 670 -11.03 -2.59 20.80
N ASN A 671 -12.25 -3.08 20.55
CA ASN A 671 -12.47 -4.47 20.11
C ASN A 671 -13.30 -4.63 18.83
N GLU A 672 -14.13 -3.66 18.46
CA GLU A 672 -15.20 -3.87 17.47
C GLU A 672 -15.13 -2.95 16.24
N LEU A 673 -14.14 -2.05 16.10
CA LEU A 673 -14.09 -1.08 15.00
C LEU A 673 -14.20 -1.71 13.61
N SER A 674 -13.55 -2.85 13.39
CA SER A 674 -13.64 -3.58 12.12
C SER A 674 -15.06 -4.09 11.84
N GLY A 675 -15.78 -4.57 12.87
CA GLY A 675 -17.18 -4.97 12.76
C GLY A 675 -18.14 -3.78 12.60
N VAL A 676 -17.87 -2.65 13.27
CA VAL A 676 -18.61 -1.40 13.07
C VAL A 676 -18.43 -0.90 11.63
N PHE A 677 -17.21 -1.03 11.09
CA PHE A 677 -16.94 -0.70 9.70
C PHE A 677 -17.70 -1.60 8.72
N ASN A 678 -17.83 -2.91 8.98
CA ASN A 678 -18.67 -3.80 8.17
C ASN A 678 -20.13 -3.32 8.12
N TRP A 679 -20.68 -2.89 9.27
CA TRP A 679 -22.02 -2.30 9.31
C TRP A 679 -22.12 -0.99 8.49
N VAL A 680 -21.06 -0.16 8.49
CA VAL A 680 -20.98 1.04 7.62
C VAL A 680 -20.90 0.64 6.14
N LEU A 681 -20.16 -0.41 5.79
CA LEU A 681 -20.05 -0.92 4.42
C LEU A 681 -21.39 -1.41 3.88
N ASP A 682 -22.20 -2.06 4.71
CA ASP A 682 -23.57 -2.46 4.34
C ASP A 682 -24.44 -1.23 4.00
N GLY A 683 -24.30 -0.15 4.79
CA GLY A 683 -24.93 1.15 4.50
C GLY A 683 -24.41 1.79 3.21
N LEU A 684 -23.10 1.73 2.97
CA LEU A 684 -22.46 2.26 1.78
C LEU A 684 -22.91 1.54 0.50
N GLN A 685 -22.94 0.22 0.51
CA GLN A 685 -23.44 -0.57 -0.62
C GLN A 685 -24.90 -0.25 -0.92
N ARG A 686 -25.71 -0.12 0.13
CA ARG A 686 -27.12 0.23 0.02
C ARG A 686 -27.32 1.62 -0.60
N ILE A 687 -26.61 2.65 -0.12
CA ILE A 687 -26.77 4.01 -0.64
C ILE A 687 -26.27 4.16 -2.09
N ILE A 688 -25.18 3.47 -2.47
CA ILE A 688 -24.68 3.45 -3.86
C ILE A 688 -25.73 2.86 -4.80
N LYS A 689 -26.37 1.75 -4.38
CA LYS A 689 -27.39 1.06 -5.16
C LYS A 689 -28.69 1.85 -5.26
N GLN A 690 -29.18 2.40 -4.15
CA GLN A 690 -30.48 3.09 -4.08
C GLN A 690 -30.41 4.54 -4.59
N LYS A 691 -29.24 5.18 -4.50
CA LYS A 691 -29.03 6.60 -4.82
C LYS A 691 -29.92 7.56 -4.02
N GLN A 692 -30.44 7.10 -2.88
CA GLN A 692 -31.23 7.87 -1.91
C GLN A 692 -31.16 7.18 -0.55
N PHE A 693 -31.36 7.94 0.53
CA PHE A 693 -31.43 7.38 1.89
C PHE A 693 -32.69 6.53 2.07
N THR A 694 -32.60 5.53 2.94
CA THR A 694 -33.74 4.70 3.33
C THR A 694 -34.90 5.56 3.84
N ASP A 695 -36.10 5.25 3.38
CA ASP A 695 -37.31 5.97 3.77
C ASP A 695 -37.81 5.53 5.16
N CYS A 696 -37.77 6.47 6.11
CA CYS A 696 -38.21 6.28 7.48
C CYS A 696 -39.29 7.32 7.83
N GLU A 697 -40.44 6.83 8.29
CA GLU A 697 -41.58 7.66 8.67
C GLU A 697 -41.22 8.61 9.84
N SER A 698 -40.55 8.12 10.88
CA SER A 698 -40.16 8.95 12.03
C SER A 698 -39.20 10.09 11.64
N VAL A 699 -38.27 9.84 10.71
CA VAL A 699 -37.35 10.87 10.19
C VAL A 699 -38.10 11.92 9.34
N ARG A 700 -39.09 11.49 8.55
CA ARG A 700 -39.95 12.40 7.78
C ARG A 700 -40.79 13.29 8.70
N HIS A 701 -41.46 12.70 9.69
CA HIS A 701 -42.24 13.45 10.69
C HIS A 701 -41.37 14.43 11.47
N ALA A 702 -40.15 14.05 11.87
CA ALA A 702 -39.23 14.95 12.56
C ALA A 702 -38.89 16.20 11.71
N ARG A 703 -38.69 16.02 10.40
CA ARG A 703 -38.46 17.14 9.47
C ARG A 703 -39.70 18.03 9.31
N GLU A 704 -40.88 17.42 9.14
CA GLU A 704 -42.16 18.14 9.00
C GLU A 704 -42.52 18.91 10.28
N GLN A 705 -42.24 18.32 11.44
CA GLN A 705 -42.40 18.95 12.75
C GLN A 705 -41.47 20.16 12.88
N TYR A 706 -40.19 20.02 12.53
CA TYR A 706 -39.25 21.15 12.55
C TYR A 706 -39.68 22.30 11.62
N GLU A 707 -40.15 21.97 10.42
CA GLU A 707 -40.67 22.94 9.47
C GLU A 707 -41.94 23.65 9.96
N ARG A 708 -42.78 22.97 10.74
CA ARG A 708 -43.97 23.56 11.35
C ARG A 708 -43.63 24.47 12.53
N GLU A 709 -42.80 23.99 13.46
CA GLU A 709 -42.42 24.69 14.69
C GLU A 709 -41.56 25.93 14.45
N SER A 710 -40.82 25.98 13.34
CA SER A 710 -40.04 27.16 12.95
C SER A 710 -40.86 28.23 12.20
N ASP A 711 -42.09 27.93 11.77
CA ASP A 711 -42.97 28.87 11.07
C ASP A 711 -44.20 29.23 11.91
N SER A 712 -44.15 30.40 12.55
CA SER A 712 -45.28 30.92 13.34
C SER A 712 -46.61 31.00 12.57
N VAL A 713 -46.59 31.13 11.24
CA VAL A 713 -47.82 31.12 10.42
C VAL A 713 -48.38 29.70 10.31
N LYS A 714 -47.53 28.69 10.08
CA LYS A 714 -47.97 27.30 10.04
C LYS A 714 -48.47 26.84 11.40
N GLN A 715 -47.77 27.24 12.47
CA GLN A 715 -48.17 26.93 13.82
C GLN A 715 -49.53 27.54 14.16
N PHE A 716 -49.75 28.81 13.84
CA PHE A 716 -51.07 29.46 13.97
C PHE A 716 -52.19 28.69 13.25
N ILE A 717 -51.98 28.36 11.96
CA ILE A 717 -52.98 27.63 11.17
C ILE A 717 -53.28 26.26 11.78
N PHE A 718 -52.25 25.56 12.24
CA PHE A 718 -52.37 24.23 12.84
C PHE A 718 -53.10 24.27 14.19
N GLU A 719 -52.67 25.12 15.12
CA GLU A 719 -53.23 25.19 16.48
C GLU A 719 -54.67 25.72 16.50
N TYR A 720 -54.99 26.67 15.62
CA TYR A 720 -56.36 27.17 15.47
C TYR A 720 -57.23 26.21 14.63
N GLY A 721 -56.67 25.09 14.16
CA GLY A 721 -57.40 24.03 13.46
C GLY A 721 -57.84 24.38 12.05
N TYR A 722 -57.27 25.42 11.43
CA TYR A 722 -57.66 25.87 10.10
C TYR A 722 -57.39 24.81 9.04
N GLN A 723 -58.41 24.49 8.23
CA GLN A 723 -58.33 23.52 7.14
C GLN A 723 -58.44 24.21 5.78
N THR A 724 -57.69 23.70 4.81
CA THR A 724 -57.83 24.13 3.42
C THR A 724 -59.23 23.81 2.91
N SER A 725 -59.77 24.70 2.09
CA SER A 725 -61.10 24.57 1.51
C SER A 725 -61.04 24.94 0.04
N THR A 726 -61.98 24.43 -0.77
CA THR A 726 -62.14 24.83 -2.17
C THR A 726 -63.22 25.88 -2.37
N ILE A 727 -64.11 26.06 -1.38
CA ILE A 727 -65.30 26.91 -1.49
C ILE A 727 -65.36 27.93 -0.34
N GLY A 728 -65.31 27.45 0.91
CA GLY A 728 -65.24 28.30 2.10
C GLY A 728 -63.92 29.07 2.19
N TYR A 729 -64.00 30.32 2.64
CA TYR A 729 -62.87 31.23 2.72
C TYR A 729 -62.93 32.13 3.96
N SER A 730 -61.77 32.62 4.39
CA SER A 730 -61.62 33.64 5.42
C SER A 730 -60.92 34.88 4.86
N LEU A 731 -61.26 36.05 5.38
CA LEU A 731 -60.60 37.30 4.99
C LEU A 731 -59.16 37.33 5.51
N ILE A 732 -58.19 37.62 4.65
CA ILE A 732 -56.78 37.75 5.05
C ILE A 732 -56.61 38.83 6.11
N LYS A 733 -57.44 39.89 6.09
CA LYS A 733 -57.43 40.91 7.14
C LYS A 733 -57.72 40.30 8.51
N THR A 734 -58.81 39.56 8.64
CA THR A 734 -59.24 38.90 9.88
C THR A 734 -58.24 37.85 10.33
N LEU A 735 -57.78 36.98 9.42
CA LEU A 735 -56.75 35.98 9.71
C LEU A 735 -55.45 36.60 10.22
N TYR A 736 -55.03 37.73 9.64
CA TYR A 736 -53.82 38.42 10.06
C TYR A 736 -53.96 39.08 11.44
N GLU A 737 -55.15 39.56 11.79
CA GLU A 737 -55.45 40.08 13.13
C GLU A 737 -55.41 38.96 14.18
N GLU A 738 -56.03 37.82 13.89
CA GLU A 738 -55.96 36.62 14.75
C GLU A 738 -54.52 36.10 14.90
N TYR A 739 -53.78 36.01 13.80
CA TYR A 739 -52.37 35.62 13.81
C TYR A 739 -51.51 36.56 14.66
N ARG A 740 -51.78 37.87 14.64
CA ARG A 740 -51.07 38.83 15.49
C ARG A 740 -51.39 38.63 16.97
N SER A 741 -52.63 38.29 17.31
CA SER A 741 -53.00 37.93 18.69
C SER A 741 -52.24 36.69 19.11
N PHE A 742 -52.34 35.60 18.32
CA PHE A 742 -51.60 34.36 18.55
C PHE A 742 -50.11 34.61 18.79
N CYS A 743 -49.46 35.42 17.95
CA CYS A 743 -48.05 35.74 18.15
C CYS A 743 -47.79 36.48 19.47
N SER A 744 -48.68 37.39 19.87
CA SER A 744 -48.55 38.12 21.13
C SER A 744 -48.76 37.22 22.34
N ASP A 745 -49.71 36.29 22.25
CA ASP A 745 -50.09 35.37 23.33
C ASP A 745 -49.00 34.32 23.57
N ASP A 746 -48.39 33.81 22.49
CA ASP A 746 -47.42 32.71 22.52
C ASP A 746 -45.96 33.18 22.42
N GLY A 747 -45.72 34.49 22.41
CA GLY A 747 -44.37 35.08 22.40
C GLY A 747 -43.63 35.03 21.05
N PHE A 748 -44.34 34.81 19.95
CA PHE A 748 -43.78 34.92 18.59
C PHE A 748 -43.71 36.37 18.11
N LYS A 749 -42.78 36.65 17.20
CA LYS A 749 -42.76 37.92 16.46
C LYS A 749 -43.62 37.77 15.20
N PRO A 750 -44.71 38.55 15.04
CA PRO A 750 -45.54 38.46 13.85
C PRO A 750 -44.78 38.95 12.62
N VAL A 751 -44.84 38.18 11.53
CA VAL A 751 -44.34 38.66 10.23
C VAL A 751 -45.28 39.71 9.65
N ASN A 752 -44.79 40.54 8.72
CA ASN A 752 -45.65 41.49 8.03
C ASN A 752 -46.73 40.77 7.18
N LYS A 753 -47.82 41.48 6.86
CA LYS A 753 -48.97 40.93 6.13
C LYS A 753 -48.64 40.35 4.76
N MET A 754 -47.63 40.90 4.07
CA MET A 754 -47.15 40.39 2.79
C MET A 754 -46.50 39.01 2.96
N ASN A 755 -45.61 38.86 3.94
CA ASN A 755 -44.96 37.59 4.28
C ASN A 755 -45.94 36.57 4.83
N PHE A 756 -46.91 36.98 5.65
CA PHE A 756 -48.02 36.13 6.09
C PHE A 756 -48.76 35.54 4.89
N SER A 757 -49.17 36.39 3.94
CA SER A 757 -49.85 35.93 2.72
C SER A 757 -48.96 35.02 1.87
N LYS A 758 -47.65 35.30 1.78
CA LYS A 758 -46.68 34.46 1.06
C LYS A 758 -46.57 33.06 1.70
N ARG A 759 -46.53 32.98 3.03
CA ARG A 759 -46.47 31.71 3.79
C ARG A 759 -47.75 30.90 3.67
N LEU A 760 -48.93 31.54 3.67
CA LEU A 760 -50.19 30.83 3.36
C LEU A 760 -50.15 30.20 1.96
N LYS A 761 -49.68 30.94 0.93
CA LYS A 761 -49.53 30.37 -0.42
C LYS A 761 -48.56 29.18 -0.46
N SER A 762 -47.45 29.21 0.28
CA SER A 762 -46.50 28.09 0.31
C SER A 762 -47.08 26.84 0.98
N MET A 763 -48.10 26.99 1.83
CA MET A 763 -48.93 25.88 2.36
C MET A 763 -49.97 25.37 1.34
N LYS A 764 -49.89 25.78 0.07
CA LYS A 764 -50.86 25.46 -1.00
C LYS A 764 -52.28 25.97 -0.70
N ILE A 765 -52.42 27.03 0.10
CA ILE A 765 -53.68 27.72 0.33
C ILE A 765 -53.90 28.73 -0.81
N ASN A 766 -55.02 28.59 -1.52
CA ASN A 766 -55.38 29.52 -2.60
C ASN A 766 -55.76 30.88 -2.02
N LEU A 767 -55.22 31.95 -2.61
CA LEU A 767 -55.54 33.33 -2.25
C LEU A 767 -56.14 34.04 -3.46
N GLU A 768 -57.27 34.73 -3.27
CA GLU A 768 -57.94 35.51 -4.31
C GLU A 768 -58.26 36.92 -3.82
N ARG A 769 -58.32 37.88 -4.75
CA ARG A 769 -58.83 39.23 -4.49
C ARG A 769 -60.30 39.30 -4.87
N LYS A 770 -61.15 39.70 -3.93
CA LYS A 770 -62.57 40.01 -4.15
C LYS A 770 -62.82 41.50 -3.90
N ASN A 771 -64.01 41.98 -4.24
CA ASN A 771 -64.39 43.39 -4.13
C ASN A 771 -64.28 43.95 -2.69
N PHE A 772 -64.41 43.08 -1.68
CA PHE A 772 -64.35 43.42 -0.26
C PHE A 772 -63.00 43.06 0.41
N GLY A 773 -61.99 42.63 -0.37
CA GLY A 773 -60.64 42.38 0.12
C GLY A 773 -60.01 41.07 -0.39
N ASN A 774 -58.79 40.79 0.10
CA ASN A 774 -58.12 39.53 -0.19
C ASN A 774 -58.65 38.44 0.74
N ILE A 775 -59.01 37.30 0.14
CA ILE A 775 -59.50 36.11 0.83
C ILE A 775 -58.49 34.97 0.69
N ALA A 776 -58.54 34.05 1.65
CA ALA A 776 -57.79 32.82 1.65
C ALA A 776 -58.77 31.65 1.79
N PHE A 777 -58.68 30.65 0.92
CA PHE A 777 -59.58 29.49 0.94
C PHE A 777 -59.18 28.51 2.05
N LEU A 778 -59.49 28.92 3.28
CA LEU A 778 -59.39 28.12 4.49
C LEU A 778 -60.57 28.42 5.40
N VAL A 779 -60.96 27.44 6.20
CA VAL A 779 -62.05 27.53 7.16
C VAL A 779 -61.62 26.98 8.51
N LYS A 780 -62.16 27.56 9.58
CA LYS A 780 -62.03 27.01 10.92
C LYS A 780 -63.17 25.99 11.11
N PRO A 781 -62.88 24.73 11.48
CA PRO A 781 -63.92 23.80 11.89
C PRO A 781 -64.66 24.41 13.09
N LYS A 782 -65.99 24.33 13.06
CA LYS A 782 -66.84 24.82 14.15
C LYS A 782 -66.74 23.96 15.39
#